data_AF-A0AAD3QX33-F1
#
_entry.id   AF-A0AAD3QX33-F1
#
_cell.length_a   1.000
_cell.length_b   1.000
_cell.length_c   1.000
_cell.angle_alpha   90.00
_cell.angle_beta   90.00
_cell.angle_gamma   90.00
#
_symmetry.space_group_name_H-M   'P 1'
#
loop_
_entity.id
_entity.type
_entity.pdbx_description
1 polymer ?
#
loop_
_entity_poly.entity_id
_entity_poly.type
_entity_poly.pdbx_seq_one_letter_code
_entity_poly.pdbx_strand_id
1 'polypeptide(L)'
;MTTRSALLILAALVGSCAQFTDTVYTDVRENELLTETSEETESYMPILCSPVPGPLSPSSSVDALRPADVSAVYTLGVPLSHRDEASRVVSRLTELLSMFNPEMITQHVDQTSLQPRSLLEEAEELSLSLSHQVSDWKFVLLFVPADSMCACSPHVAADVKAAVQDVEMALQILHERLHRTLVHVAVWSAYHQQDNRCECMRDDGINQRLRKAALLKTLQDSLSHVLKKPRWHSKSADFTAMLQSAPVILEPSSDSDNTWSETNQVAVQLWTNMLQPTTGQTEVMDDSVIPIPCPTRERPFLRTQKNSPSDSEKTVYSKASTLTDPVMGTEINCTDRSPSPTTPTSVHELRPGDIKVVAAVGDSLTAANGVGAKTDNLLLVISEYRGLSWSIGGDENITTVTTLPNILKEFNPSLTGFSEGIGNENNPKAFLNQAVAGAKSGDMVRQVRTLVDKMKSDPRIDFHNDWKVITMFIGGNDICDFCTDSVFFSPRNVVIRIQQALDILHSEVPRAIVNLVELLNIVPLRDLHNDKSLGCPTWFVSLVCPCILKPKAGSSELQKVNDFNRAYQHTMRELIDSGRYDTHDNFTVVLQPFFREVFLPVLEDGRPDRSYFSPDCFHLSQKAHTLMARALWNNMLEPVGNKTFTQDFTAGIDLKCPSETNPFFRTALNSNYTFPGPPPTPPPVTNWGSDFSCVNTAPSNSVPTSAHRIRPADIKVVAALGDSLTTGFGAKAKNLLQLRTEYRGVSWSIGGDKNLDTVTTLPNILKKFNPKIKGVSIGQGKRRTGFNMAVSGAKISGIPGQVRRLIDTIKNDSSVDFQNDWKLVTLFIGGNDLCQYCNDRVSCLKKSSQETQGDPLDEGHFQSAPPQ
;
A
#
# COMPACT_ATOMS: atom_id res chain seq x y z
N MET A 1 26.41 0.89 62.10
CA MET A 1 27.70 0.24 61.76
C MET A 1 28.22 0.86 60.47
N THR A 2 29.26 1.69 60.61
CA THR A 2 30.32 2.11 59.67
C THR A 2 29.99 2.20 58.16
N THR A 3 29.81 3.36 57.50
CA THR A 3 30.74 4.48 57.14
C THR A 3 31.93 4.13 56.23
N ARG A 4 31.90 4.63 54.98
CA ARG A 4 32.90 5.51 54.30
C ARG A 4 32.36 5.82 52.88
N SER A 5 31.80 7.01 52.60
CA SER A 5 32.49 8.27 52.18
C SER A 5 33.14 8.11 50.80
N ALA A 6 32.64 8.68 49.70
CA ALA A 6 32.50 10.10 49.31
C ALA A 6 33.80 10.74 48.75
N LEU A 7 33.60 11.66 47.78
CA LEU A 7 34.52 12.47 46.93
C LEU A 7 34.80 11.88 45.54
N LEU A 8 34.48 12.52 44.40
CA LEU A 8 34.55 13.95 44.06
C LEU A 8 33.44 14.45 43.10
N ILE A 9 33.24 15.77 43.15
CA ILE A 9 32.19 16.59 42.56
C ILE A 9 32.80 17.58 41.54
N LEU A 10 32.05 17.86 40.45
CA LEU A 10 32.01 19.05 39.56
C LEU A 10 33.21 19.49 38.68
N ALA A 11 32.95 19.56 37.36
CA ALA A 11 33.06 20.70 36.41
C ALA A 11 33.21 20.10 34.97
N ALA A 12 32.62 20.57 33.88
CA ALA A 12 32.10 21.87 33.53
C ALA A 12 31.10 21.79 32.34
N LEU A 13 30.10 22.67 32.37
CA LEU A 13 29.50 23.27 31.17
C LEU A 13 30.57 24.04 30.38
N VAL A 14 30.51 24.01 29.05
CA VAL A 14 30.85 25.06 28.05
C VAL A 14 31.51 24.44 26.81
N GLY A 15 30.88 24.68 25.63
CA GLY A 15 31.53 24.87 24.32
C GLY A 15 32.17 23.63 23.67
N SER A 16 32.14 23.40 22.37
CA SER A 16 31.79 24.24 21.23
C SER A 16 31.68 23.31 20.02
N CYS A 17 30.59 23.41 19.25
CA CYS A 17 30.67 23.10 17.82
C CYS A 17 31.48 24.23 17.18
N ALA A 18 32.56 23.87 16.48
CA ALA A 18 33.20 24.75 15.51
C ALA A 18 33.45 23.92 14.25
N GLN A 19 32.60 24.14 13.24
CA GLN A 19 33.03 24.07 11.85
C GLN A 19 33.92 25.28 11.59
N PHE A 20 35.04 25.07 10.91
CA PHE A 20 35.70 26.12 10.13
C PHE A 20 35.84 25.61 8.69
N THR A 21 35.22 26.35 7.78
CA THR A 21 35.52 26.38 6.35
C THR A 21 36.66 27.36 6.07
N ASP A 22 37.28 27.15 4.91
CA ASP A 22 37.98 28.10 4.03
C ASP A 22 39.52 28.20 4.00
N THR A 23 40.05 27.60 2.92
CA THR A 23 40.94 28.15 1.86
C THR A 23 42.33 28.72 2.20
N VAL A 24 43.38 28.23 1.48
CA VAL A 24 44.18 28.96 0.46
C VAL A 24 45.52 28.24 0.15
N TYR A 25 45.69 27.84 -1.13
CA TYR A 25 46.87 27.74 -2.03
C TYR A 25 48.25 27.08 -1.69
N THR A 26 48.74 26.35 -2.72
CA THR A 26 50.13 25.91 -3.10
C THR A 26 50.84 24.92 -2.15
N ASP A 27 51.49 23.83 -2.57
CA ASP A 27 52.35 23.62 -3.74
C ASP A 27 52.55 22.10 -4.03
N VAL A 28 53.04 21.80 -5.23
CA VAL A 28 53.32 20.50 -5.85
C VAL A 28 54.39 19.68 -5.11
N ARG A 29 54.16 18.37 -4.89
CA ARG A 29 55.22 17.34 -4.98
C ARG A 29 54.67 15.91 -5.07
N GLU A 30 55.22 15.17 -6.04
CA GLU A 30 54.97 13.77 -6.38
C GLU A 30 55.59 12.77 -5.38
N ASN A 31 55.01 11.56 -5.35
CA ASN A 31 55.53 10.24 -4.93
C ASN A 31 55.78 9.91 -3.44
N GLU A 32 54.97 8.94 -2.93
CA GLU A 32 55.29 7.78 -2.04
C GLU A 32 53.94 7.31 -1.41
N LEU A 33 53.23 6.28 -1.89
CA LEU A 33 53.45 4.84 -1.89
C LEU A 33 53.42 4.15 -0.50
N LEU A 34 52.26 3.51 -0.24
CA LEU A 34 52.00 2.28 0.53
C LEU A 34 51.98 2.27 2.08
N THR A 35 51.07 1.43 2.58
CA THR A 35 50.90 0.85 3.93
C THR A 35 50.24 1.69 5.03
N GLU A 36 48.90 1.64 5.11
CA GLU A 36 48.15 1.75 6.38
C GLU A 36 46.65 1.40 6.17
N THR A 37 46.32 0.13 5.89
CA THR A 37 44.91 -0.34 5.84
C THR A 37 44.75 -1.80 6.28
N SER A 38 45.40 -2.22 7.37
CA SER A 38 45.23 -3.62 7.86
C SER A 38 44.93 -3.79 9.36
N GLU A 39 44.72 -2.73 10.15
CA GLU A 39 44.46 -2.88 11.60
C GLU A 39 43.01 -2.61 12.04
N GLU A 40 42.19 -1.90 11.26
CA GLU A 40 40.80 -1.59 11.67
C GLU A 40 39.79 -2.71 11.36
N THR A 41 40.09 -3.62 10.42
CA THR A 41 39.20 -4.72 10.02
C THR A 41 39.23 -5.94 10.96
N GLU A 42 40.30 -6.16 11.73
CA GLU A 42 40.38 -7.28 12.68
C GLU A 42 39.56 -7.06 13.97
N SER A 43 39.15 -5.82 14.26
CA SER A 43 38.45 -5.48 15.52
C SER A 43 36.94 -5.78 15.54
N TYR A 44 36.30 -6.09 14.40
CA TYR A 44 34.84 -6.30 14.31
C TYR A 44 34.41 -7.77 14.18
N MET A 45 35.36 -8.70 13.96
CA MET A 45 35.10 -10.12 13.70
C MET A 45 34.30 -10.88 14.78
N PRO A 46 34.39 -10.59 16.10
CA PRO A 46 33.68 -11.37 17.11
C PRO A 46 32.22 -10.95 17.38
N ILE A 47 31.74 -9.84 16.81
CA ILE A 47 30.52 -9.17 17.33
C ILE A 47 29.22 -9.63 16.64
N LEU A 48 29.27 -10.12 15.39
CA LEU A 48 28.05 -10.41 14.60
C LEU A 48 27.83 -11.91 14.31
N CYS A 49 28.87 -12.67 13.98
CA CYS A 49 28.77 -14.12 13.77
C CYS A 49 29.88 -14.85 14.55
N SER A 50 29.55 -15.93 15.26
CA SER A 50 30.58 -16.77 15.90
C SER A 50 31.42 -17.47 14.81
N PRO A 51 32.75 -17.48 14.91
CA PRO A 51 33.60 -18.10 13.90
C PRO A 51 33.29 -19.61 13.78
N VAL A 52 32.85 -20.02 12.59
CA VAL A 52 32.69 -21.43 12.23
C VAL A 52 34.10 -22.00 11.99
N PRO A 53 34.50 -23.12 12.62
CA PRO A 53 35.86 -23.64 12.50
C PRO A 53 36.28 -23.84 11.03
N GLY A 54 37.37 -23.19 10.61
CA GLY A 54 37.94 -23.35 9.26
C GLY A 54 38.39 -24.79 9.01
N PRO A 55 38.24 -25.33 7.79
CA PRO A 55 38.77 -26.65 7.48
C PRO A 55 40.29 -26.61 7.33
N LEU A 56 40.92 -27.76 7.58
CA LEU A 56 42.34 -28.01 7.29
C LEU A 56 42.65 -28.11 5.78
N SER A 57 41.66 -27.98 4.87
CA SER A 57 41.80 -28.20 3.41
C SER A 57 40.73 -27.45 2.59
N PRO A 58 41.03 -26.99 1.36
CA PRO A 58 40.06 -26.30 0.48
C PRO A 58 38.85 -27.18 0.11
N SER A 59 37.65 -26.59 0.04
CA SER A 59 36.44 -27.30 -0.36
C SER A 59 36.59 -27.92 -1.75
N SER A 60 36.40 -29.24 -1.84
CA SER A 60 36.56 -30.03 -3.07
C SER A 60 35.29 -30.10 -3.92
N SER A 61 34.17 -29.55 -3.42
CA SER A 61 32.88 -29.56 -4.10
C SER A 61 32.09 -28.30 -3.79
N VAL A 62 31.35 -27.83 -4.80
CA VAL A 62 30.46 -26.66 -4.72
C VAL A 62 29.35 -26.83 -3.68
N ASP A 63 28.93 -28.07 -3.39
CA ASP A 63 27.91 -28.39 -2.39
C ASP A 63 28.42 -28.28 -0.95
N ALA A 64 29.73 -28.16 -0.75
CA ALA A 64 30.40 -28.01 0.54
C ALA A 64 31.05 -26.62 0.69
N LEU A 65 30.71 -25.68 -0.20
CA LEU A 65 31.24 -24.32 -0.21
C LEU A 65 30.77 -23.55 1.02
N ARG A 66 31.66 -22.90 1.76
CA ARG A 66 31.33 -21.98 2.85
C ARG A 66 31.47 -20.54 2.36
N PRO A 67 30.89 -19.54 3.05
CA PRO A 67 31.13 -18.14 2.71
C PRO A 67 32.62 -17.77 2.63
N ALA A 68 33.44 -18.32 3.52
CA ALA A 68 34.89 -18.11 3.55
C ALA A 68 35.65 -18.72 2.35
N ASP A 69 35.05 -19.67 1.64
CA ASP A 69 35.69 -20.32 0.48
C ASP A 69 35.56 -19.48 -0.80
N VAL A 70 34.63 -18.52 -0.85
CA VAL A 70 34.37 -17.67 -2.03
C VAL A 70 35.48 -16.64 -2.16
N SER A 71 36.10 -16.55 -3.34
CA SER A 71 37.23 -15.63 -3.59
C SER A 71 36.81 -14.38 -4.36
N ALA A 72 35.70 -14.42 -5.11
CA ALA A 72 35.22 -13.28 -5.88
C ALA A 72 33.70 -13.36 -6.16
N VAL A 73 33.08 -12.19 -6.29
CA VAL A 73 31.67 -12.02 -6.65
C VAL A 73 31.57 -11.34 -8.02
N TYR A 74 30.81 -11.96 -8.92
CA TYR A 74 30.55 -11.49 -10.28
C TYR A 74 29.06 -11.33 -10.52
N THR A 75 28.68 -10.41 -11.40
CA THR A 75 27.27 -10.15 -11.74
C THR A 75 27.02 -10.17 -13.24
N LEU A 76 25.85 -10.67 -13.65
CA LEU A 76 25.40 -10.70 -15.05
C LEU A 76 23.94 -10.24 -15.14
N GLY A 77 23.53 -9.72 -16.30
CA GLY A 77 22.12 -9.47 -16.63
C GLY A 77 21.51 -8.24 -15.96
N VAL A 78 22.33 -7.29 -15.50
CA VAL A 78 21.86 -6.04 -14.88
C VAL A 78 21.50 -5.02 -15.97
N PRO A 79 20.23 -4.56 -16.06
CA PRO A 79 19.84 -3.55 -17.05
C PRO A 79 20.57 -2.22 -16.84
N LEU A 80 20.88 -1.53 -17.93
CA LEU A 80 21.49 -0.18 -17.90
C LEU A 80 20.72 0.80 -17.00
N SER A 81 19.38 0.72 -16.98
CA SER A 81 18.53 1.60 -16.17
C SER A 81 18.56 1.33 -14.67
N HIS A 82 19.15 0.21 -14.24
CA HIS A 82 19.17 -0.23 -12.84
C HIS A 82 20.59 -0.56 -12.34
N ARG A 83 21.63 -0.17 -13.11
CA ARG A 83 23.02 -0.49 -12.79
C ARG A 83 23.45 0.11 -11.46
N ASP A 84 23.06 1.35 -11.17
CA ASP A 84 23.44 2.04 -9.95
C ASP A 84 22.84 1.35 -8.71
N GLU A 85 21.56 1.01 -8.75
CA GLU A 85 20.88 0.35 -7.64
C GLU A 85 21.38 -1.08 -7.44
N ALA A 86 21.54 -1.85 -8.53
CA ALA A 86 22.09 -3.19 -8.46
C ALA A 86 23.54 -3.19 -7.96
N SER A 87 24.36 -2.23 -8.40
CA SER A 87 25.74 -2.04 -7.93
C SER A 87 25.80 -1.82 -6.42
N ARG A 88 24.91 -0.97 -5.88
CA ARG A 88 24.81 -0.73 -4.43
C ARG A 88 24.42 -1.99 -3.67
N VAL A 89 23.42 -2.73 -4.16
CA VAL A 89 22.97 -4.00 -3.54
C VAL A 89 24.10 -5.04 -3.54
N VAL A 90 24.82 -5.18 -4.66
CA VAL A 90 25.92 -6.14 -4.81
C VAL A 90 27.12 -5.74 -3.95
N SER A 91 27.41 -4.45 -3.83
CA SER A 91 28.46 -3.93 -2.93
C SER A 91 28.18 -4.34 -1.49
N ARG A 92 26.93 -4.18 -1.02
CA ARG A 92 26.52 -4.58 0.34
C ARG A 92 26.55 -6.08 0.54
N LEU A 93 26.13 -6.87 -0.45
CA LEU A 93 26.26 -8.33 -0.40
C LEU A 93 27.73 -8.75 -0.29
N THR A 94 28.62 -8.08 -1.02
CA THR A 94 30.05 -8.39 -0.96
C THR A 94 30.66 -7.98 0.39
N GLU A 95 30.23 -6.86 0.98
CA GLU A 95 30.63 -6.51 2.35
C GLU A 95 30.27 -7.62 3.34
N LEU A 96 29.06 -8.19 3.27
CA LEU A 96 28.65 -9.33 4.11
C LEU A 96 29.52 -10.57 3.89
N LEU A 97 29.89 -10.87 2.65
CA LEU A 97 30.77 -11.99 2.31
C LEU A 97 32.22 -11.76 2.77
N SER A 98 32.70 -10.51 2.69
CA SER A 98 34.06 -10.12 3.10
C SER A 98 34.31 -10.30 4.59
N MET A 99 33.24 -10.32 5.40
CA MET A 99 33.30 -10.67 6.83
C MET A 99 33.83 -12.10 7.06
N PHE A 100 33.68 -12.99 6.07
CA PHE A 100 34.12 -14.38 6.13
C PHE A 100 35.41 -14.64 5.33
N ASN A 101 35.63 -13.89 4.25
CA ASN A 101 36.87 -13.91 3.49
C ASN A 101 37.34 -12.47 3.18
N PRO A 102 38.28 -11.90 3.97
CA PRO A 102 38.75 -10.53 3.76
C PRO A 102 39.59 -10.35 2.48
N GLU A 103 40.10 -11.43 1.88
CA GLU A 103 40.88 -11.39 0.64
C GLU A 103 40.01 -11.44 -0.63
N MET A 104 38.69 -11.25 -0.50
CA MET A 104 37.75 -11.32 -1.61
C MET A 104 37.92 -10.18 -2.62
N ILE A 105 37.96 -10.53 -3.90
CA ILE A 105 38.04 -9.56 -5.00
C ILE A 105 36.63 -9.17 -5.44
N THR A 106 36.31 -7.87 -5.38
CA THR A 106 35.09 -7.28 -5.94
C THR A 106 35.34 -6.79 -7.36
N GLN A 107 34.59 -7.28 -8.35
CA GLN A 107 34.47 -6.58 -9.63
C GLN A 107 33.39 -5.51 -9.51
N HIS A 108 33.78 -4.23 -9.54
CA HIS A 108 32.81 -3.12 -9.53
C HIS A 108 31.97 -3.15 -10.82
N VAL A 109 30.64 -3.11 -10.67
CA VAL A 109 29.66 -3.07 -11.76
C VAL A 109 29.90 -1.87 -12.71
N ASP A 110 30.58 -0.83 -12.22
CA ASP A 110 30.92 0.40 -12.96
C ASP A 110 31.94 0.23 -14.10
N GLN A 111 32.62 -0.92 -14.23
CA GLN A 111 33.66 -1.10 -15.26
C GLN A 111 33.19 -1.72 -16.58
N THR A 112 31.89 -1.95 -16.77
CA THR A 112 31.36 -2.44 -18.06
C THR A 112 30.95 -1.28 -18.97
N SER A 113 31.40 -1.33 -20.22
CA SER A 113 31.07 -0.42 -21.34
C SER A 113 29.66 0.20 -21.26
N LEU A 114 29.54 1.50 -21.61
CA LEU A 114 28.28 2.25 -21.76
C LEU A 114 27.33 1.67 -22.83
N GLN A 115 27.74 0.64 -23.58
CA GLN A 115 26.91 0.02 -24.61
C GLN A 115 26.01 -1.09 -24.05
N PRO A 116 24.75 -1.18 -24.51
CA PRO A 116 23.87 -2.31 -24.19
C PRO A 116 24.50 -3.60 -24.70
N ARG A 117 24.67 -4.58 -23.82
CA ARG A 117 25.13 -5.94 -24.16
C ARG A 117 24.01 -6.93 -23.89
N SER A 118 23.97 -8.00 -24.67
CA SER A 118 23.09 -9.14 -24.40
C SER A 118 23.66 -9.98 -23.25
N LEU A 119 22.78 -10.73 -22.56
CA LEU A 119 23.19 -11.63 -21.47
C LEU A 119 24.23 -12.67 -21.95
N LEU A 120 24.15 -13.09 -23.22
CA LEU A 120 25.09 -14.06 -23.80
C LEU A 120 26.48 -13.43 -23.96
N GLU A 121 26.57 -12.19 -24.46
CA GLU A 121 27.84 -11.48 -24.59
C GLU A 121 28.51 -11.26 -23.22
N GLU A 122 27.73 -10.90 -22.19
CA GLU A 122 28.25 -10.77 -20.83
C GLU A 122 28.78 -12.11 -20.28
N ALA A 123 28.08 -13.22 -20.55
CA ALA A 123 28.52 -14.55 -20.13
C ALA A 123 29.80 -15.01 -20.86
N GLU A 124 29.94 -14.69 -22.16
CA GLU A 124 31.14 -15.01 -22.94
C GLU A 124 32.36 -14.22 -22.46
N GLU A 125 32.21 -12.92 -22.23
CA GLU A 125 33.27 -12.04 -21.74
C GLU A 125 33.73 -12.43 -20.34
N LEU A 126 32.78 -12.69 -19.42
CA LEU A 126 33.09 -13.18 -18.09
C LEU A 126 33.86 -14.50 -18.17
N SER A 127 33.41 -15.43 -19.01
CA SER A 127 34.08 -16.72 -19.21
C SER A 127 35.51 -16.58 -19.76
N LEU A 128 35.73 -15.65 -20.69
CA LEU A 128 37.06 -15.37 -21.24
C LEU A 128 37.98 -14.76 -20.19
N SER A 129 37.50 -13.75 -19.45
CA SER A 129 38.28 -13.06 -18.41
C SER A 129 38.71 -13.99 -17.27
N LEU A 130 37.89 -14.99 -16.93
CA LEU A 130 38.13 -15.91 -15.81
C LEU A 130 38.68 -17.27 -16.24
N SER A 131 38.94 -17.49 -17.52
CA SER A 131 39.43 -18.76 -18.09
C SER A 131 40.77 -19.22 -17.50
N HIS A 132 41.58 -18.29 -16.98
CA HIS A 132 42.90 -18.57 -16.38
C HIS A 132 42.88 -18.75 -14.85
N GLN A 133 41.78 -18.42 -14.16
CA GLN A 133 41.66 -18.50 -12.69
C GLN A 133 41.00 -19.83 -12.27
N VAL A 134 41.73 -20.94 -12.35
CA VAL A 134 41.14 -22.30 -12.22
C VAL A 134 41.07 -22.78 -10.76
N SER A 135 41.84 -22.18 -9.83
CA SER A 135 41.97 -22.64 -8.44
C SER A 135 40.90 -22.12 -7.49
N ASP A 136 40.30 -20.97 -7.78
CA ASP A 136 39.55 -20.18 -6.80
C ASP A 136 38.04 -20.34 -7.00
N TRP A 137 37.27 -20.33 -5.91
CA TRP A 137 35.82 -20.45 -5.99
C TRP A 137 35.17 -19.10 -6.31
N LYS A 138 34.31 -19.12 -7.33
CA LYS A 138 33.64 -17.93 -7.86
C LYS A 138 32.16 -17.98 -7.52
N PHE A 139 31.61 -16.85 -7.09
CA PHE A 139 30.19 -16.66 -6.94
C PHE A 139 29.67 -15.74 -8.06
N VAL A 140 28.68 -16.21 -8.83
CA VAL A 140 28.07 -15.46 -9.92
C VAL A 140 26.60 -15.20 -9.59
N LEU A 141 26.20 -13.94 -9.52
CA LEU A 141 24.82 -13.51 -9.37
C LEU A 141 24.26 -13.04 -10.72
N LEU A 142 23.40 -13.88 -11.32
CA LEU A 142 22.77 -13.61 -12.62
C LEU A 142 21.38 -13.01 -12.39
N PHE A 143 21.22 -11.73 -12.71
CA PHE A 143 19.93 -11.03 -12.63
C PHE A 143 19.11 -11.26 -13.90
N VAL A 144 17.81 -11.50 -13.72
CA VAL A 144 16.84 -11.63 -14.82
C VAL A 144 15.84 -10.49 -14.69
N PRO A 145 15.94 -9.43 -15.51
CA PRO A 145 15.11 -8.25 -15.36
C PRO A 145 13.68 -8.52 -15.79
N ALA A 146 12.73 -8.32 -14.88
CA ALA A 146 11.30 -8.45 -15.18
C ALA A 146 10.72 -7.17 -15.79
N ASP A 147 11.26 -6.00 -15.46
CA ASP A 147 10.73 -4.70 -15.93
C ASP A 147 11.02 -4.43 -17.41
N SER A 148 11.78 -5.28 -18.09
CA SER A 148 11.90 -5.24 -19.55
C SER A 148 10.71 -5.88 -20.27
N MET A 149 9.80 -6.55 -19.54
CA MET A 149 8.62 -7.23 -20.08
C MET A 149 7.33 -6.50 -19.67
N CYS A 150 6.40 -6.37 -20.61
CA CYS A 150 5.10 -5.78 -20.29
C CYS A 150 4.11 -6.84 -19.78
N ALA A 151 3.79 -6.79 -18.47
CA ALA A 151 2.89 -7.74 -17.81
C ALA A 151 1.46 -7.81 -18.41
N CYS A 152 1.05 -6.79 -19.16
CA CYS A 152 -0.23 -6.72 -19.85
C CYS A 152 -0.15 -6.94 -21.37
N SER A 153 1.03 -7.23 -21.91
CA SER A 153 1.23 -7.52 -23.33
C SER A 153 0.61 -8.87 -23.71
N PRO A 154 -0.06 -8.99 -24.88
CA PRO A 154 -0.49 -10.29 -25.41
C PRO A 154 0.70 -11.21 -25.73
N HIS A 155 1.92 -10.67 -25.85
CA HIS A 155 3.15 -11.42 -26.11
C HIS A 155 3.93 -11.78 -24.84
N VAL A 156 3.43 -11.44 -23.65
CA VAL A 156 4.16 -11.64 -22.38
C VAL A 156 4.63 -13.10 -22.17
N ALA A 157 3.86 -14.09 -22.62
CA ALA A 157 4.24 -15.49 -22.52
C ALA A 157 5.45 -15.84 -23.43
N ALA A 158 5.54 -15.21 -24.60
CA ALA A 158 6.68 -15.36 -25.50
C ALA A 158 7.91 -14.63 -24.93
N ASP A 159 7.72 -13.44 -24.36
CA ASP A 159 8.79 -12.64 -23.73
C ASP A 159 9.42 -13.39 -22.54
N VAL A 160 8.58 -13.97 -21.66
CA VAL A 160 9.04 -14.82 -20.55
C VAL A 160 9.83 -16.02 -21.09
N LYS A 161 9.31 -16.69 -22.14
CA LYS A 161 9.99 -17.85 -22.74
C LYS A 161 11.36 -17.46 -23.32
N ALA A 162 11.45 -16.33 -24.01
CA ALA A 162 12.71 -15.82 -24.57
C ALA A 162 13.73 -15.53 -23.47
N ALA A 163 13.34 -14.82 -22.40
CA ALA A 163 14.23 -14.54 -21.28
C ALA A 163 14.71 -15.81 -20.57
N VAL A 164 13.84 -16.82 -20.42
CA VAL A 164 14.22 -18.12 -19.85
C VAL A 164 15.22 -18.85 -20.75
N GLN A 165 15.06 -18.76 -22.08
CA GLN A 165 16.00 -19.33 -23.05
C GLN A 165 17.36 -18.63 -22.99
N ASP A 166 17.39 -17.30 -22.87
CA ASP A 166 18.63 -16.54 -22.75
C ASP A 166 19.41 -16.92 -21.49
N VAL A 167 18.71 -17.09 -20.36
CA VAL A 167 19.32 -17.58 -19.11
C VAL A 167 19.85 -19.01 -19.30
N GLU A 168 19.09 -19.89 -19.96
CA GLU A 168 19.51 -21.27 -20.22
C GLU A 168 20.79 -21.33 -21.08
N MET A 169 20.90 -20.47 -22.10
CA MET A 169 22.09 -20.35 -22.95
C MET A 169 23.29 -19.74 -22.22
N ALA A 170 23.07 -18.68 -21.44
CA ALA A 170 24.13 -18.06 -20.64
C ALA A 170 24.70 -19.05 -19.61
N LEU A 171 23.84 -19.79 -18.91
CA LEU A 171 24.27 -20.84 -17.98
C LEU A 171 25.04 -21.96 -18.68
N GLN A 172 24.71 -22.28 -19.94
CA GLN A 172 25.45 -23.28 -20.72
C GLN A 172 26.87 -22.81 -20.99
N ILE A 173 27.06 -21.55 -21.40
CA ILE A 173 28.38 -20.94 -21.63
C ILE A 173 29.22 -20.98 -20.35
N LEU A 174 28.64 -20.55 -19.22
CA LEU A 174 29.31 -20.55 -17.93
C LEU A 174 29.68 -21.98 -17.48
N HIS A 175 28.76 -22.94 -17.64
CA HIS A 175 29.00 -24.33 -17.26
C HIS A 175 30.12 -25.01 -18.06
N GLU A 176 30.25 -24.67 -19.34
CA GLU A 176 31.28 -25.25 -20.22
C GLU A 176 32.67 -24.65 -20.02
N ARG A 177 32.75 -23.39 -19.56
CA ARG A 177 34.00 -22.62 -19.55
C ARG A 177 34.52 -22.25 -18.15
N LEU A 178 33.65 -22.26 -17.13
CA LEU A 178 34.05 -21.90 -15.77
C LEU A 178 34.16 -23.13 -14.86
N HIS A 179 35.28 -23.20 -14.17
CA HIS A 179 35.55 -24.12 -13.08
C HIS A 179 35.29 -23.46 -11.72
N ARG A 180 35.00 -24.28 -10.71
CA ARG A 180 34.74 -23.87 -9.31
C ARG A 180 33.75 -22.71 -9.17
N THR A 181 32.55 -22.87 -9.70
CA THR A 181 31.58 -21.78 -9.79
C THR A 181 30.21 -22.12 -9.18
N LEU A 182 29.74 -21.25 -8.28
CA LEU A 182 28.37 -21.24 -7.76
C LEU A 182 27.59 -20.11 -8.43
N VAL A 183 26.53 -20.44 -9.17
CA VAL A 183 25.66 -19.46 -9.82
C VAL A 183 24.31 -19.36 -9.11
N HIS A 184 23.94 -18.16 -8.69
CA HIS A 184 22.60 -17.82 -8.23
C HIS A 184 21.89 -16.97 -9.27
N VAL A 185 20.75 -17.45 -9.74
CA VAL A 185 19.85 -16.70 -10.63
C VAL A 185 18.82 -15.95 -9.79
N ALA A 186 18.65 -14.65 -10.03
CA ALA A 186 17.73 -13.79 -9.29
C ALA A 186 16.79 -13.06 -10.25
N VAL A 187 15.49 -13.28 -10.15
CA VAL A 187 14.52 -12.41 -10.84
C VAL A 187 14.59 -11.03 -10.21
N TRP A 188 14.79 -9.99 -11.01
CA TRP A 188 15.01 -8.61 -10.56
C TRP A 188 13.89 -7.70 -11.02
N SER A 189 13.42 -6.84 -10.13
CA SER A 189 12.53 -5.75 -10.48
C SER A 189 12.76 -4.51 -9.62
N ALA A 190 12.79 -3.35 -10.27
CA ALA A 190 12.76 -2.05 -9.64
C ALA A 190 11.38 -1.42 -9.85
N TYR A 191 10.86 -0.79 -8.80
CA TYR A 191 9.54 -0.19 -8.82
C TYR A 191 9.64 1.26 -9.30
N HIS A 192 9.41 1.47 -10.60
CA HIS A 192 9.10 2.80 -11.13
C HIS A 192 7.59 3.03 -11.09
N GLN A 193 7.16 4.14 -10.48
CA GLN A 193 5.75 4.56 -10.42
C GLN A 193 5.12 4.81 -11.80
N GLN A 194 5.92 4.91 -12.86
CA GLN A 194 5.48 5.03 -14.25
C GLN A 194 6.40 4.21 -15.14
N ASP A 195 6.05 2.94 -15.37
CA ASP A 195 6.63 2.20 -16.48
C ASP A 195 6.05 2.74 -17.79
N ASN A 196 6.58 3.88 -18.24
CA ASN A 196 6.14 4.57 -19.44
C ASN A 196 6.35 3.75 -20.73
N ARG A 197 7.01 2.58 -20.65
CA ARG A 197 7.23 1.66 -21.78
C ARG A 197 6.03 0.77 -22.08
N CYS A 198 5.20 0.46 -21.09
CA CYS A 198 4.03 -0.39 -21.27
C CYS A 198 2.76 0.44 -21.39
N GLU A 199 2.29 0.66 -22.62
CA GLU A 199 1.11 1.48 -22.91
C GLU A 199 -0.15 0.99 -22.17
N CYS A 200 -0.31 -0.32 -22.03
CA CYS A 200 -1.41 -0.93 -21.28
C CYS A 200 -1.31 -0.75 -19.75
N MET A 201 -0.15 -0.37 -19.21
CA MET A 201 -0.03 -0.03 -17.78
C MET A 201 -0.55 1.39 -17.48
N ARG A 202 -0.96 2.17 -18.50
CA ARG A 202 -1.59 3.49 -18.32
C ARG A 202 -3.10 3.43 -18.09
N ASP A 203 -3.71 2.25 -18.14
CA ASP A 203 -5.15 2.07 -17.91
C ASP A 203 -5.44 1.98 -16.41
N ASP A 204 -6.21 2.95 -15.89
CA ASP A 204 -6.66 3.01 -14.49
C ASP A 204 -7.50 1.78 -14.07
N GLY A 205 -8.01 0.99 -15.03
CA GLY A 205 -8.78 -0.23 -14.76
C GLY A 205 -7.95 -1.48 -14.44
N ILE A 206 -6.62 -1.41 -14.46
CA ILE A 206 -5.75 -2.58 -14.32
C ILE A 206 -5.05 -2.60 -12.97
N ASN A 207 -5.16 -3.71 -12.22
CA ASN A 207 -4.35 -3.94 -11.03
C ASN A 207 -2.87 -4.17 -11.40
N GLN A 208 -2.13 -3.08 -11.51
CA GLN A 208 -0.72 -3.07 -11.90
C GLN A 208 0.14 -3.92 -10.96
N ARG A 209 -0.10 -3.87 -9.65
CA ARG A 209 0.65 -4.64 -8.65
C ARG A 209 0.40 -6.14 -8.79
N LEU A 210 -0.86 -6.55 -8.94
CA LEU A 210 -1.21 -7.95 -9.16
C LEU A 210 -0.61 -8.50 -10.46
N ARG A 211 -0.68 -7.74 -11.57
CA ARG A 211 -0.08 -8.16 -12.84
C ARG A 211 1.44 -8.23 -12.76
N LYS A 212 2.08 -7.25 -12.12
CA LYS A 212 3.53 -7.27 -11.88
C LYS A 212 3.93 -8.47 -11.03
N ALA A 213 3.22 -8.72 -9.92
CA ALA A 213 3.44 -9.87 -9.06
C ALA A 213 3.28 -11.20 -9.84
N ALA A 214 2.27 -11.30 -10.69
CA ALA A 214 2.02 -12.47 -11.53
C ALA A 214 3.12 -12.68 -12.59
N LEU A 215 3.60 -11.61 -13.24
CA LEU A 215 4.74 -11.67 -14.16
C LEU A 215 6.00 -12.17 -13.44
N LEU A 216 6.34 -11.57 -12.29
CA LEU A 216 7.47 -11.98 -11.48
C LEU A 216 7.39 -13.45 -11.11
N LYS A 217 6.19 -13.92 -10.71
CA LYS A 217 5.97 -15.33 -10.41
C LYS A 217 6.12 -16.22 -11.65
N THR A 218 5.54 -15.84 -12.79
CA THR A 218 5.63 -16.60 -14.05
C THR A 218 7.09 -16.85 -14.41
N LEU A 219 7.90 -15.80 -14.34
CA LEU A 219 9.32 -15.85 -14.63
C LEU A 219 10.06 -16.71 -13.60
N GLN A 220 9.76 -16.54 -12.31
CA GLN A 220 10.31 -17.35 -11.22
C GLN A 220 10.04 -18.85 -11.42
N ASP A 221 8.82 -19.24 -11.76
CA ASP A 221 8.42 -20.64 -11.94
C ASP A 221 9.04 -21.25 -13.20
N SER A 222 9.09 -20.48 -14.29
CA SER A 222 9.69 -20.92 -15.55
C SER A 222 11.20 -21.15 -15.40
N LEU A 223 11.91 -20.25 -14.71
CA LEU A 223 13.32 -20.42 -14.38
C LEU A 223 13.55 -21.59 -13.42
N SER A 224 12.68 -21.76 -12.41
CA SER A 224 12.73 -22.89 -11.48
C SER A 224 12.64 -24.23 -12.21
N HIS A 225 11.74 -24.34 -13.19
CA HIS A 225 11.63 -25.54 -14.02
C HIS A 225 12.94 -25.84 -14.79
N VAL A 226 13.59 -24.82 -15.35
CA VAL A 226 14.87 -24.98 -16.05
C VAL A 226 16.00 -25.38 -15.10
N LEU A 227 16.11 -24.74 -13.93
CA LEU A 227 17.18 -24.94 -12.96
C LEU A 227 17.05 -26.25 -12.17
N LYS A 228 15.83 -26.81 -12.08
CA LYS A 228 15.56 -28.18 -11.58
C LYS A 228 16.02 -29.29 -12.52
N LYS A 229 16.52 -28.99 -13.74
CA LYS A 229 17.10 -30.04 -14.62
C LYS A 229 18.41 -30.57 -14.01
N PRO A 230 18.64 -31.91 -13.94
CA PRO A 230 19.81 -32.51 -13.30
C PRO A 230 21.18 -31.97 -13.75
N ARG A 231 21.30 -31.53 -15.02
CA ARG A 231 22.56 -30.99 -15.55
C ARG A 231 23.12 -29.80 -14.76
N TRP A 232 22.26 -29.04 -14.07
CA TRP A 232 22.67 -27.84 -13.34
C TRP A 232 23.08 -28.09 -11.88
N HIS A 233 22.80 -29.28 -11.32
CA HIS A 233 23.03 -29.54 -9.89
C HIS A 233 23.46 -30.97 -9.54
N SER A 234 23.52 -31.91 -10.48
CA SER A 234 23.76 -33.33 -10.17
C SER A 234 24.97 -33.96 -10.86
N LYS A 235 25.62 -33.27 -11.81
CA LYS A 235 26.65 -33.89 -12.68
C LYS A 235 28.09 -33.48 -12.38
N SER A 236 28.33 -32.28 -11.87
CA SER A 236 29.68 -31.77 -11.60
C SER A 236 29.83 -31.40 -10.12
N ALA A 237 30.92 -31.81 -9.50
CA ALA A 237 31.28 -31.31 -8.17
C ALA A 237 31.77 -29.85 -8.21
N ASP A 238 32.03 -29.33 -9.41
CA ASP A 238 32.79 -28.09 -9.66
C ASP A 238 31.90 -26.92 -10.10
N PHE A 239 30.63 -27.18 -10.43
CA PHE A 239 29.69 -26.17 -10.91
C PHE A 239 28.27 -26.49 -10.46
N THR A 240 27.54 -25.49 -9.97
CA THR A 240 26.09 -25.60 -9.75
C THR A 240 25.40 -24.28 -10.02
N ALA A 241 24.17 -24.35 -10.52
CA ALA A 241 23.31 -23.18 -10.73
C ALA A 241 21.96 -23.39 -10.05
N MET A 242 21.49 -22.37 -9.34
CA MET A 242 20.20 -22.42 -8.66
C MET A 242 19.48 -21.08 -8.66
N LEU A 243 18.17 -21.12 -8.38
CA LEU A 243 17.33 -19.93 -8.30
C LEU A 243 17.28 -19.40 -6.86
N GLN A 244 17.31 -18.07 -6.71
CA GLN A 244 16.94 -17.41 -5.46
C GLN A 244 15.51 -17.77 -5.07
N SER A 245 15.22 -17.90 -3.78
CA SER A 245 13.91 -18.40 -3.31
C SER A 245 12.74 -17.43 -3.58
N ALA A 246 13.03 -16.14 -3.76
CA ALA A 246 12.07 -15.10 -4.11
C ALA A 246 12.70 -14.09 -5.08
N PRO A 247 11.89 -13.36 -5.86
CA PRO A 247 12.36 -12.22 -6.63
C PRO A 247 12.98 -11.15 -5.74
N VAL A 248 13.93 -10.41 -6.31
CA VAL A 248 14.52 -9.21 -5.74
C VAL A 248 13.72 -8.00 -6.22
N ILE A 249 13.04 -7.33 -5.30
CA ILE A 249 12.15 -6.20 -5.60
C ILE A 249 12.67 -4.98 -4.85
N LEU A 250 13.07 -3.94 -5.58
CA LEU A 250 13.38 -2.63 -5.03
C LEU A 250 12.13 -1.75 -5.08
N GLU A 251 11.64 -1.34 -3.91
CA GLU A 251 10.52 -0.39 -3.79
C GLU A 251 11.04 1.03 -3.50
N PRO A 252 10.44 2.10 -4.05
CA PRO A 252 10.80 3.47 -3.70
C PRO A 252 10.13 3.88 -2.37
N SER A 253 10.95 4.28 -1.41
CA SER A 253 10.53 5.04 -0.23
C SER A 253 10.02 6.44 -0.62
N SER A 254 8.98 6.91 0.08
CA SER A 254 8.51 8.31 0.02
C SER A 254 9.44 9.29 0.73
N ASP A 255 10.40 8.81 1.53
CA ASP A 255 11.41 9.58 2.23
C ASP A 255 12.78 9.43 1.56
N SER A 256 13.29 10.53 1.00
CA SER A 256 14.58 10.61 0.30
C SER A 256 15.80 10.37 1.19
N ASP A 257 15.63 10.35 2.52
CA ASP A 257 16.70 10.08 3.49
C ASP A 257 16.89 8.56 3.77
N ASN A 258 16.01 7.69 3.26
CA ASN A 258 15.96 6.26 3.64
C ASN A 258 16.40 5.26 2.56
N THR A 259 16.82 5.71 1.37
CA THR A 259 17.32 4.84 0.28
C THR A 259 18.46 3.91 0.71
N TRP A 260 19.23 4.27 1.73
CA TRP A 260 20.30 3.44 2.30
C TRP A 260 19.78 2.20 3.02
N SER A 261 18.61 2.30 3.67
CA SER A 261 17.97 1.19 4.40
C SER A 261 17.46 0.10 3.46
N GLU A 262 16.92 0.48 2.30
CA GLU A 262 16.30 -0.43 1.33
C GLU A 262 17.33 -1.30 0.60
N THR A 263 18.42 -0.70 0.11
CA THR A 263 19.52 -1.46 -0.51
C THR A 263 20.13 -2.47 0.46
N ASN A 264 20.19 -2.12 1.75
CA ASN A 264 20.68 -3.02 2.80
C ASN A 264 19.72 -4.18 3.03
N GLN A 265 18.40 -3.92 3.07
CA GLN A 265 17.40 -4.98 3.21
C GLN A 265 17.44 -5.98 2.04
N VAL A 266 17.58 -5.49 0.81
CA VAL A 266 17.69 -6.35 -0.36
C VAL A 266 19.00 -7.16 -0.36
N ALA A 267 20.11 -6.56 0.05
CA ALA A 267 21.37 -7.28 0.20
C ALA A 267 21.27 -8.37 1.28
N VAL A 268 20.63 -8.07 2.41
CA VAL A 268 20.36 -9.05 3.47
C VAL A 268 19.42 -10.15 2.96
N GLN A 269 18.39 -9.84 2.17
CA GLN A 269 17.54 -10.86 1.54
C GLN A 269 18.34 -11.80 0.63
N LEU A 270 19.20 -11.25 -0.24
CA LEU A 270 20.08 -12.04 -1.10
C LEU A 270 21.01 -12.94 -0.28
N TRP A 271 21.61 -12.39 0.77
CA TRP A 271 22.47 -13.11 1.72
C TRP A 271 21.71 -14.24 2.44
N THR A 272 20.55 -13.96 3.02
CA THR A 272 19.70 -14.95 3.69
C THR A 272 19.35 -16.10 2.76
N ASN A 273 19.04 -15.80 1.50
CA ASN A 273 18.72 -16.82 0.50
C ASN A 273 19.97 -17.56 -0.04
N MET A 274 21.19 -17.09 0.26
CA MET A 274 22.43 -17.83 0.02
C MET A 274 22.76 -18.83 1.13
N LEU A 275 22.18 -18.69 2.32
CA LEU A 275 22.39 -19.61 3.43
C LEU A 275 21.41 -20.80 3.38
N GLN A 276 21.77 -21.93 3.99
CA GLN A 276 20.84 -23.05 4.14
C GLN A 276 19.74 -22.67 5.15
N PRO A 277 18.46 -22.96 4.86
CA PRO A 277 17.35 -22.55 5.72
C PRO A 277 17.45 -23.17 7.12
N THR A 278 17.20 -22.42 8.19
CA THR A 278 17.14 -22.93 9.57
C THR A 278 15.70 -23.36 9.92
N THR A 279 15.55 -24.53 10.54
CA THR A 279 14.27 -24.96 11.12
C THR A 279 14.05 -24.26 12.46
N GLY A 280 13.02 -23.42 12.56
CA GLY A 280 12.45 -23.01 13.85
C GLY A 280 13.02 -21.76 14.55
N GLN A 281 13.66 -20.82 13.85
CA GLN A 281 13.97 -19.51 14.44
C GLN A 281 12.96 -18.45 13.99
N THR A 282 12.16 -17.99 14.94
CA THR A 282 11.37 -16.76 14.89
C THR A 282 12.33 -15.57 14.77
N GLU A 283 12.38 -14.93 13.61
CA GLU A 283 13.08 -13.66 13.46
C GLU A 283 12.30 -12.57 14.22
N VAL A 284 12.71 -12.34 15.47
CA VAL A 284 12.31 -11.15 16.23
C VAL A 284 13.09 -9.97 15.65
N MET A 285 12.47 -9.22 14.75
CA MET A 285 13.08 -8.03 14.15
C MET A 285 12.87 -6.79 15.05
N ASP A 286 13.77 -6.55 16.00
CA ASP A 286 13.89 -5.27 16.70
C ASP A 286 14.44 -4.18 15.75
N ASP A 287 13.87 -2.98 15.75
CA ASP A 287 14.17 -1.87 14.81
C ASP A 287 15.46 -1.09 15.13
N SER A 288 16.28 -1.60 16.05
CA SER A 288 17.59 -1.01 16.33
C SER A 288 18.74 -1.69 15.59
N VAL A 289 18.55 -2.93 15.06
CA VAL A 289 19.57 -3.71 14.35
C VAL A 289 18.91 -4.66 13.34
N ILE A 290 19.22 -4.57 12.05
CA ILE A 290 18.83 -5.60 11.06
C ILE A 290 19.58 -6.89 11.45
N PRO A 291 18.91 -7.98 11.91
CA PRO A 291 19.61 -9.19 12.28
C PRO A 291 20.15 -9.86 11.02
N ILE A 292 21.47 -9.79 10.83
CA ILE A 292 22.16 -10.48 9.73
C ILE A 292 22.23 -11.96 10.11
N PRO A 293 21.61 -12.89 9.35
CA PRO A 293 21.69 -14.30 9.66
C PRO A 293 23.10 -14.83 9.42
N CYS A 294 23.56 -15.72 10.30
CA CYS A 294 24.89 -16.34 10.21
C CYS A 294 24.78 -17.84 9.88
N PRO A 295 25.73 -18.40 9.12
CA PRO A 295 25.87 -19.85 9.00
C PRO A 295 26.03 -20.51 10.38
N THR A 296 25.45 -21.69 10.56
CA THR A 296 25.54 -22.44 11.82
C THR A 296 26.54 -23.59 11.69
N ARG A 297 26.95 -24.19 12.82
CA ARG A 297 27.81 -25.40 12.79
C ARG A 297 27.13 -26.58 12.09
N GLU A 298 25.81 -26.66 12.18
CA GLU A 298 24.99 -27.73 11.58
C GLU A 298 24.73 -27.49 10.10
N ARG A 299 24.68 -26.22 9.69
CA ARG A 299 24.43 -25.79 8.32
C ARG A 299 25.46 -24.71 7.89
N PRO A 300 26.73 -25.10 7.70
CA PRO A 300 27.83 -24.15 7.47
C PRO A 300 28.02 -23.78 5.99
N PHE A 301 27.30 -24.43 5.08
CA PHE A 301 27.54 -24.32 3.64
C PHE A 301 26.63 -23.26 3.01
N LEU A 302 27.06 -22.70 1.88
CA LEU A 302 26.20 -21.95 0.99
C LEU A 302 25.19 -22.90 0.36
N ARG A 303 23.97 -22.41 0.18
CA ARG A 303 22.83 -23.17 -0.29
C ARG A 303 23.11 -23.66 -1.71
N THR A 304 22.90 -24.96 -1.95
CA THR A 304 22.80 -25.57 -3.28
C THR A 304 21.56 -26.44 -3.35
N GLN A 305 21.12 -26.80 -4.55
CA GLN A 305 19.97 -27.72 -4.72
C GLN A 305 20.23 -29.11 -4.11
N LYS A 306 21.50 -29.51 -3.92
CA LYS A 306 21.84 -30.84 -3.38
C LYS A 306 21.98 -30.84 -1.86
N ASN A 307 22.60 -29.82 -1.28
CA ASN A 307 22.77 -29.72 0.18
C ASN A 307 21.54 -29.12 0.88
N SER A 308 20.68 -28.45 0.12
CA SER A 308 19.44 -27.83 0.58
C SER A 308 18.38 -28.06 -0.48
N PRO A 309 18.02 -29.34 -0.74
CA PRO A 309 16.96 -29.63 -1.70
C PRO A 309 15.74 -28.83 -1.29
N SER A 310 15.20 -28.09 -2.24
CA SER A 310 13.85 -27.55 -2.08
C SER A 310 12.98 -28.74 -1.71
N ASP A 311 12.27 -28.67 -0.59
CA ASP A 311 11.25 -29.65 -0.24
C ASP A 311 10.23 -29.65 -1.38
N SER A 312 10.51 -30.46 -2.40
CA SER A 312 9.58 -30.73 -3.47
C SER A 312 8.42 -31.41 -2.77
N GLU A 313 7.33 -30.68 -2.53
CA GLU A 313 5.94 -31.02 -2.85
C GLU A 313 5.50 -32.50 -2.76
N LYS A 314 6.18 -33.32 -1.98
CA LYS A 314 6.06 -34.78 -1.94
C LYS A 314 6.40 -35.24 -0.53
N THR A 315 5.47 -35.05 0.40
CA THR A 315 5.03 -36.05 1.40
C THR A 315 4.25 -35.47 2.59
N VAL A 316 4.05 -34.15 2.68
CA VAL A 316 3.21 -33.58 3.78
C VAL A 316 1.82 -33.14 3.31
N TYR A 317 1.64 -32.72 2.06
CA TYR A 317 0.32 -32.26 1.56
C TYR A 317 -0.47 -33.32 0.77
N SER A 318 0.15 -34.44 0.41
CA SER A 318 -0.57 -35.57 -0.22
C SER A 318 -1.41 -36.39 0.77
N LYS A 319 -1.38 -36.08 2.08
CA LYS A 319 -2.24 -36.70 3.08
C LYS A 319 -3.38 -35.80 3.59
N ALA A 320 -3.41 -34.52 3.22
CA ALA A 320 -4.54 -33.62 3.46
C ALA A 320 -5.44 -33.46 2.21
N SER A 321 -4.94 -33.77 1.01
CA SER A 321 -5.69 -33.66 -0.26
C SER A 321 -6.31 -34.97 -0.76
N THR A 322 -6.29 -36.05 0.04
CA THR A 322 -7.02 -37.30 -0.27
C THR A 322 -8.38 -37.39 0.43
N LEU A 323 -8.78 -36.36 1.17
CA LEU A 323 -10.19 -36.18 1.48
C LEU A 323 -10.85 -35.69 0.18
N THR A 324 -11.68 -36.55 -0.40
CA THR A 324 -12.73 -36.24 -1.40
C THR A 324 -12.93 -34.74 -1.61
N ASP A 325 -12.83 -34.24 -2.86
CA ASP A 325 -13.25 -32.88 -3.22
C ASP A 325 -14.45 -32.50 -2.34
N PRO A 326 -14.35 -31.47 -1.47
CA PRO A 326 -15.48 -31.08 -0.65
C PRO A 326 -16.65 -30.87 -1.59
N VAL A 327 -17.79 -31.47 -1.30
CA VAL A 327 -19.01 -31.21 -2.07
C VAL A 327 -19.27 -29.70 -1.94
N MET A 328 -18.89 -28.93 -2.96
CA MET A 328 -19.06 -27.47 -3.03
C MET A 328 -20.52 -27.09 -3.30
N GLY A 329 -21.37 -28.11 -3.52
CA GLY A 329 -22.81 -27.98 -3.58
C GLY A 329 -23.46 -27.75 -2.23
N THR A 330 -24.71 -27.32 -2.28
CA THR A 330 -25.57 -27.13 -1.13
C THR A 330 -26.90 -27.82 -1.40
N GLU A 331 -27.42 -28.50 -0.38
CA GLU A 331 -28.78 -29.01 -0.40
C GLU A 331 -29.74 -27.93 0.08
N ILE A 332 -30.85 -27.72 -0.64
CA ILE A 332 -31.85 -26.69 -0.30
C ILE A 332 -33.07 -27.40 0.30
N ASN A 333 -33.17 -27.38 1.62
CA ASN A 333 -34.24 -28.09 2.35
C ASN A 333 -35.53 -27.25 2.49
N CYS A 334 -35.65 -26.14 1.75
CA CYS A 334 -36.76 -25.22 1.87
C CYS A 334 -38.03 -25.81 1.24
N THR A 335 -39.10 -25.89 2.02
CA THR A 335 -40.40 -26.47 1.64
C THR A 335 -41.24 -25.51 0.79
N ASP A 336 -41.34 -24.24 1.20
CA ASP A 336 -41.95 -23.18 0.38
C ASP A 336 -40.86 -22.44 -0.40
N ARG A 337 -40.97 -22.50 -1.73
CA ARG A 337 -40.09 -21.80 -2.67
C ARG A 337 -40.86 -20.88 -3.61
N SER A 338 -42.16 -20.73 -3.38
CA SER A 338 -43.05 -20.04 -4.30
C SER A 338 -42.79 -18.52 -4.27
N PRO A 339 -42.88 -17.83 -5.42
CA PRO A 339 -42.93 -16.38 -5.44
C PRO A 339 -44.19 -15.87 -4.72
N SER A 340 -44.25 -14.56 -4.47
CA SER A 340 -45.45 -13.93 -3.95
C SER A 340 -46.64 -14.11 -4.92
N PRO A 341 -47.88 -14.23 -4.43
CA PRO A 341 -49.06 -14.40 -5.30
C PRO A 341 -49.24 -13.29 -6.33
N THR A 342 -48.77 -12.09 -6.01
CA THR A 342 -48.69 -10.93 -6.91
C THR A 342 -47.31 -10.31 -6.75
N THR A 343 -46.79 -9.69 -7.81
CA THR A 343 -45.51 -8.98 -7.73
C THR A 343 -45.57 -7.90 -6.64
N PRO A 344 -44.71 -7.96 -5.61
CA PRO A 344 -44.77 -7.02 -4.51
C PRO A 344 -44.44 -5.60 -4.99
N THR A 345 -45.01 -4.62 -4.30
CA THR A 345 -44.73 -3.19 -4.55
C THR A 345 -43.73 -2.62 -3.55
N SER A 346 -43.59 -3.26 -2.39
CA SER A 346 -42.65 -2.93 -1.34
C SER A 346 -41.49 -3.93 -1.27
N VAL A 347 -40.29 -3.41 -1.04
CA VAL A 347 -39.04 -4.16 -0.80
C VAL A 347 -39.12 -4.94 0.51
N HIS A 348 -39.98 -4.50 1.44
CA HIS A 348 -40.19 -5.11 2.74
C HIS A 348 -41.04 -6.38 2.68
N GLU A 349 -41.65 -6.68 1.52
CA GLU A 349 -42.50 -7.84 1.26
C GLU A 349 -41.90 -8.79 0.22
N LEU A 350 -40.59 -8.66 -0.07
CA LEU A 350 -39.92 -9.49 -1.07
C LEU A 350 -39.63 -10.89 -0.57
N ARG A 351 -40.22 -11.89 -1.22
CA ARG A 351 -39.80 -13.30 -1.11
C ARG A 351 -38.63 -13.57 -2.06
N PRO A 352 -37.81 -14.60 -1.81
CA PRO A 352 -36.72 -14.95 -2.73
C PRO A 352 -37.19 -15.24 -4.16
N GLY A 353 -38.37 -15.85 -4.34
CA GLY A 353 -38.94 -16.13 -5.67
C GLY A 353 -39.38 -14.88 -6.45
N ASP A 354 -39.51 -13.72 -5.81
CA ASP A 354 -39.89 -12.47 -6.48
C ASP A 354 -38.72 -11.82 -7.21
N ILE A 355 -37.48 -12.19 -6.88
CA ILE A 355 -36.28 -11.65 -7.50
C ILE A 355 -36.13 -12.20 -8.91
N LYS A 356 -35.95 -11.29 -9.87
CA LYS A 356 -35.74 -11.64 -11.27
C LYS A 356 -34.34 -11.33 -11.77
N VAL A 357 -33.67 -10.35 -11.16
CA VAL A 357 -32.36 -9.89 -11.60
C VAL A 357 -31.39 -9.88 -10.42
N VAL A 358 -30.21 -10.46 -10.63
CA VAL A 358 -29.06 -10.31 -9.74
C VAL A 358 -27.98 -9.46 -10.41
N ALA A 359 -27.29 -8.63 -9.63
CA ALA A 359 -26.16 -7.83 -10.11
C ALA A 359 -25.10 -7.69 -9.03
N ALA A 360 -23.87 -7.36 -9.42
CA ALA A 360 -22.82 -7.06 -8.45
C ALA A 360 -21.79 -6.06 -8.95
N VAL A 361 -21.25 -5.30 -8.00
CA VAL A 361 -20.12 -4.37 -8.15
C VAL A 361 -19.15 -4.59 -7.00
N GLY A 362 -17.86 -4.37 -7.23
CA GLY A 362 -16.83 -4.65 -6.24
C GLY A 362 -15.43 -4.84 -6.80
N ASP A 363 -14.62 -5.60 -6.09
CA ASP A 363 -13.22 -5.87 -6.42
C ASP A 363 -12.98 -7.33 -6.89
N SER A 364 -11.74 -7.81 -6.70
CA SER A 364 -11.30 -9.14 -7.12
C SER A 364 -12.03 -10.30 -6.42
N LEU A 365 -12.56 -10.11 -5.21
CA LEU A 365 -13.35 -11.16 -4.55
C LEU A 365 -14.74 -11.30 -5.18
N THR A 366 -15.34 -10.19 -5.64
CA THR A 366 -16.61 -10.22 -6.39
C THR A 366 -16.41 -10.69 -7.83
N ALA A 367 -15.25 -10.41 -8.44
CA ALA A 367 -14.85 -10.96 -9.74
C ALA A 367 -14.37 -12.43 -9.68
N ALA A 368 -14.23 -13.00 -8.48
CA ALA A 368 -13.80 -14.37 -8.23
C ALA A 368 -12.40 -14.70 -8.80
N ASN A 369 -11.45 -13.79 -8.57
CA ASN A 369 -10.04 -14.02 -8.88
C ASN A 369 -9.51 -15.28 -8.19
N GLY A 370 -8.94 -16.21 -8.97
CA GLY A 370 -8.29 -17.40 -8.45
C GLY A 370 -9.20 -18.47 -7.82
N VAL A 371 -10.52 -18.30 -7.84
CA VAL A 371 -11.45 -19.22 -7.15
C VAL A 371 -11.36 -20.66 -7.67
N GLY A 372 -11.19 -20.83 -8.98
CA GLY A 372 -10.98 -22.12 -9.64
C GLY A 372 -9.51 -22.49 -9.85
N ALA A 373 -8.57 -21.76 -9.25
CA ALA A 373 -7.15 -22.02 -9.39
C ALA A 373 -6.72 -23.26 -8.60
N LYS A 374 -5.96 -24.16 -9.25
CA LYS A 374 -5.32 -25.29 -8.56
C LYS A 374 -4.14 -24.80 -7.73
N THR A 375 -3.91 -25.44 -6.58
CA THR A 375 -2.95 -25.03 -5.52
C THR A 375 -1.50 -24.85 -5.98
N ASP A 376 -1.13 -25.44 -7.13
CA ASP A 376 0.21 -25.42 -7.73
C ASP A 376 0.39 -24.34 -8.81
N ASN A 377 -0.64 -23.55 -9.14
CA ASN A 377 -0.57 -22.59 -10.23
C ASN A 377 -1.02 -21.17 -9.82
N LEU A 378 -0.06 -20.38 -9.33
CA LEU A 378 -0.27 -18.98 -8.92
C LEU A 378 -0.71 -18.07 -10.07
N LEU A 379 -0.48 -18.44 -11.34
CA LEU A 379 -0.91 -17.64 -12.49
C LEU A 379 -2.42 -17.63 -12.66
N LEU A 380 -3.11 -18.67 -12.21
CA LEU A 380 -4.56 -18.72 -12.30
C LEU A 380 -5.25 -17.75 -11.33
N VAL A 381 -4.51 -17.12 -10.41
CA VAL A 381 -5.05 -16.09 -9.50
C VAL A 381 -5.45 -14.81 -10.24
N ILE A 382 -4.80 -14.49 -11.36
CA ILE A 382 -5.19 -13.33 -12.18
C ILE A 382 -6.42 -13.62 -13.05
N SER A 383 -6.83 -14.88 -13.16
CA SER A 383 -8.04 -15.28 -13.87
C SER A 383 -9.26 -14.99 -13.02
N GLU A 384 -10.24 -14.33 -13.63
CA GLU A 384 -11.50 -13.93 -12.99
C GLU A 384 -12.58 -14.99 -13.29
N TYR A 385 -12.79 -15.91 -12.35
CA TYR A 385 -13.75 -17.01 -12.45
C TYR A 385 -15.17 -16.54 -12.12
N ARG A 386 -15.67 -15.56 -12.87
CA ARG A 386 -16.93 -14.86 -12.59
C ARG A 386 -18.12 -15.81 -12.42
N GLY A 387 -18.14 -16.92 -13.13
CA GLY A 387 -19.14 -17.98 -12.99
C GLY A 387 -19.20 -18.65 -11.61
N LEU A 388 -18.10 -18.63 -10.85
CA LEU A 388 -17.96 -19.19 -9.50
C LEU A 388 -18.04 -18.13 -8.39
N SER A 389 -18.38 -16.87 -8.73
CA SER A 389 -18.46 -15.80 -7.73
C SER A 389 -19.58 -16.03 -6.72
N TRP A 390 -19.23 -15.95 -5.43
CA TRP A 390 -20.14 -16.24 -4.32
C TRP A 390 -21.42 -15.39 -4.36
N SER A 391 -21.35 -14.15 -4.85
CA SER A 391 -22.47 -13.20 -4.86
C SER A 391 -23.23 -13.12 -6.19
N ILE A 392 -22.65 -13.57 -7.31
CA ILE A 392 -23.20 -13.29 -8.66
C ILE A 392 -22.88 -14.35 -9.73
N GLY A 393 -22.11 -15.38 -9.42
CA GLY A 393 -21.80 -16.47 -10.35
C GLY A 393 -22.98 -17.40 -10.58
N GLY A 394 -23.15 -17.90 -11.81
CA GLY A 394 -24.25 -18.79 -12.19
C GLY A 394 -23.82 -20.09 -12.87
N ASP A 395 -22.52 -20.44 -12.83
CA ASP A 395 -22.03 -21.70 -13.39
C ASP A 395 -22.68 -22.90 -12.68
N GLU A 396 -22.97 -23.93 -13.47
CA GLU A 396 -23.59 -25.17 -13.01
C GLU A 396 -24.89 -24.95 -12.19
N ASN A 397 -25.19 -25.84 -11.25
CA ASN A 397 -26.36 -25.76 -10.37
C ASN A 397 -25.94 -25.81 -8.88
N ILE A 398 -26.89 -25.61 -7.98
CA ILE A 398 -26.64 -25.53 -6.54
C ILE A 398 -26.05 -26.81 -5.94
N THR A 399 -26.21 -27.98 -6.58
CA THR A 399 -25.68 -29.26 -6.08
C THR A 399 -24.18 -29.43 -6.32
N THR A 400 -23.56 -28.55 -7.13
CA THR A 400 -22.12 -28.58 -7.42
C THR A 400 -21.44 -27.25 -7.13
N VAL A 401 -22.11 -26.12 -7.37
CA VAL A 401 -21.56 -24.77 -7.22
C VAL A 401 -22.52 -23.93 -6.38
N THR A 402 -22.10 -23.55 -5.19
CA THR A 402 -22.91 -22.70 -4.30
C THR A 402 -22.59 -21.23 -4.49
N THR A 403 -23.55 -20.49 -5.02
CA THR A 403 -23.53 -19.03 -5.18
C THR A 403 -24.91 -18.47 -4.86
N LEU A 404 -25.01 -17.17 -4.56
CA LEU A 404 -26.30 -16.52 -4.35
C LEU A 404 -27.27 -16.73 -5.53
N PRO A 405 -26.87 -16.59 -6.82
CA PRO A 405 -27.75 -16.90 -7.94
C PRO A 405 -28.16 -18.36 -8.02
N ASN A 406 -27.27 -19.31 -7.74
CA ASN A 406 -27.62 -20.74 -7.74
C ASN A 406 -28.63 -21.08 -6.63
N ILE A 407 -28.55 -20.41 -5.47
CA ILE A 407 -29.57 -20.49 -4.42
C ILE A 407 -30.90 -19.90 -4.92
N LEU A 408 -30.88 -18.68 -5.50
CA LEU A 408 -32.08 -18.00 -5.98
C LEU A 408 -32.77 -18.73 -7.15
N LYS A 409 -32.02 -19.42 -8.01
CA LYS A 409 -32.58 -20.25 -9.10
C LYS A 409 -33.51 -21.35 -8.61
N GLU A 410 -33.33 -21.83 -7.37
CA GLU A 410 -34.25 -22.81 -6.74
C GLU A 410 -35.60 -22.21 -6.36
N PHE A 411 -35.69 -20.88 -6.23
CA PHE A 411 -36.93 -20.14 -5.96
C PHE A 411 -37.52 -19.51 -7.22
N ASN A 412 -36.66 -19.08 -8.16
CA ASN A 412 -37.06 -18.56 -9.46
C ASN A 412 -36.12 -19.06 -10.57
N PRO A 413 -36.51 -20.11 -11.33
CA PRO A 413 -35.71 -20.63 -12.43
C PRO A 413 -35.48 -19.65 -13.59
N SER A 414 -36.26 -18.57 -13.69
CA SER A 414 -36.14 -17.53 -14.72
C SER A 414 -35.21 -16.38 -14.32
N LEU A 415 -34.45 -16.52 -13.22
CA LEU A 415 -33.48 -15.53 -12.77
C LEU A 415 -32.51 -15.16 -13.90
N THR A 416 -32.16 -13.88 -14.02
CA THR A 416 -31.15 -13.38 -14.95
C THR A 416 -30.16 -12.44 -14.25
N GLY A 417 -29.11 -12.00 -14.96
CA GLY A 417 -28.12 -11.04 -14.47
C GLY A 417 -26.80 -11.66 -13.98
N PHE A 418 -26.79 -12.95 -13.67
CA PHE A 418 -25.61 -13.66 -13.19
C PHE A 418 -24.52 -13.77 -14.25
N SER A 419 -23.28 -13.93 -13.79
CA SER A 419 -22.11 -14.14 -14.65
C SER A 419 -21.77 -15.62 -14.83
N GLU A 420 -21.15 -15.97 -15.95
CA GLU A 420 -20.74 -17.34 -16.30
C GLU A 420 -19.28 -17.38 -16.78
N GLY A 421 -18.61 -18.51 -16.53
CA GLY A 421 -17.26 -18.79 -17.01
C GLY A 421 -16.18 -17.84 -16.48
N ILE A 422 -15.13 -17.67 -17.29
CA ILE A 422 -13.92 -16.93 -16.95
C ILE A 422 -13.77 -15.72 -17.88
N GLY A 423 -13.53 -14.55 -17.32
CA GLY A 423 -13.30 -13.33 -18.10
C GLY A 423 -13.38 -12.04 -17.27
N ASN A 424 -12.93 -10.93 -17.84
CA ASN A 424 -13.03 -9.61 -17.22
C ASN A 424 -14.45 -9.00 -17.35
N GLU A 425 -14.66 -7.79 -16.83
CA GLU A 425 -15.96 -7.10 -16.75
C GLU A 425 -16.56 -6.76 -18.12
N ASN A 426 -15.71 -6.72 -19.16
CA ASN A 426 -16.08 -6.46 -20.55
C ASN A 426 -16.48 -7.74 -21.30
N ASN A 427 -16.20 -8.92 -20.74
CA ASN A 427 -16.63 -10.17 -21.34
C ASN A 427 -18.18 -10.24 -21.37
N PRO A 428 -18.82 -10.63 -22.49
CA PRO A 428 -20.27 -10.78 -22.55
C PRO A 428 -20.85 -11.69 -21.45
N LYS A 429 -20.11 -12.73 -21.05
CA LYS A 429 -20.51 -13.65 -19.97
C LYS A 429 -20.34 -13.07 -18.56
N ALA A 430 -19.67 -11.94 -18.39
CA ALA A 430 -19.66 -11.21 -17.11
C ALA A 430 -21.03 -10.58 -16.80
N PHE A 431 -21.83 -10.32 -17.84
CA PHE A 431 -23.17 -9.73 -17.77
C PHE A 431 -23.29 -8.55 -16.77
N LEU A 432 -24.00 -8.72 -15.65
CA LEU A 432 -24.18 -7.68 -14.60
C LEU A 432 -23.20 -7.81 -13.43
N ASN A 433 -22.22 -8.71 -13.50
CA ASN A 433 -21.05 -8.64 -12.64
C ASN A 433 -20.10 -7.58 -13.19
N GLN A 434 -20.11 -6.38 -12.61
CA GLN A 434 -19.29 -5.24 -13.02
C GLN A 434 -18.17 -4.94 -12.00
N ALA A 435 -17.86 -5.90 -11.13
CA ALA A 435 -16.68 -5.85 -10.29
C ALA A 435 -15.39 -5.86 -11.14
N VAL A 436 -14.35 -5.17 -10.67
CA VAL A 436 -13.07 -5.02 -11.38
C VAL A 436 -11.94 -5.40 -10.43
N ALA A 437 -11.04 -6.30 -10.86
CA ALA A 437 -9.92 -6.73 -10.03
C ALA A 437 -9.00 -5.56 -9.68
N GLY A 438 -8.71 -5.36 -8.39
CA GLY A 438 -7.93 -4.22 -7.89
C GLY A 438 -8.68 -2.91 -7.70
N ALA A 439 -10.00 -2.89 -7.97
CA ALA A 439 -10.82 -1.71 -7.74
C ALA A 439 -10.79 -1.26 -6.27
N LYS A 440 -10.87 0.05 -6.09
CA LYS A 440 -10.98 0.74 -4.80
C LYS A 440 -12.34 1.42 -4.69
N SER A 441 -12.63 1.99 -3.53
CA SER A 441 -13.84 2.78 -3.31
C SER A 441 -14.05 3.88 -4.36
N GLY A 442 -12.98 4.45 -4.92
CA GLY A 442 -13.03 5.48 -5.96
C GLY A 442 -13.64 5.02 -7.30
N ASP A 443 -13.62 3.72 -7.58
CA ASP A 443 -14.09 3.15 -8.85
C ASP A 443 -15.60 2.83 -8.83
N MET A 444 -16.20 2.82 -7.63
CA MET A 444 -17.58 2.34 -7.44
C MET A 444 -18.61 3.14 -8.23
N VAL A 445 -18.41 4.46 -8.37
CA VAL A 445 -19.31 5.30 -9.19
C VAL A 445 -19.28 4.89 -10.65
N ARG A 446 -18.11 4.58 -11.21
CA ARG A 446 -17.98 4.11 -12.60
C ARG A 446 -18.64 2.75 -12.76
N GLN A 447 -18.37 1.79 -11.88
CA GLN A 447 -18.97 0.46 -11.94
C GLN A 447 -20.50 0.51 -11.84
N VAL A 448 -21.04 1.32 -10.92
CA VAL A 448 -22.49 1.49 -10.76
C VAL A 448 -23.13 2.11 -12.00
N ARG A 449 -22.54 3.13 -12.61
CA ARG A 449 -23.08 3.72 -13.85
C ARG A 449 -23.13 2.70 -14.97
N THR A 450 -22.04 1.98 -15.21
CA THR A 450 -22.01 0.91 -16.22
C THR A 450 -23.06 -0.16 -15.94
N LEU A 451 -23.22 -0.57 -14.66
CA LEU A 451 -24.22 -1.54 -14.27
C LEU A 451 -25.65 -1.04 -14.57
N VAL A 452 -25.97 0.21 -14.22
CA VAL A 452 -27.27 0.83 -14.47
C VAL A 452 -27.56 0.92 -15.97
N ASP A 453 -26.59 1.34 -16.77
CA ASP A 453 -26.73 1.43 -18.23
C ASP A 453 -26.97 0.06 -18.86
N LYS A 454 -26.24 -0.97 -18.41
CA LYS A 454 -26.47 -2.36 -18.83
C LYS A 454 -27.89 -2.82 -18.49
N MET A 455 -28.37 -2.58 -17.27
CA MET A 455 -29.73 -2.96 -16.89
C MET A 455 -30.82 -2.22 -17.68
N LYS A 456 -30.61 -0.94 -18.02
CA LYS A 456 -31.56 -0.16 -18.84
C LYS A 456 -31.59 -0.60 -20.31
N SER A 457 -30.46 -1.08 -20.83
CA SER A 457 -30.30 -1.44 -22.25
C SER A 457 -30.64 -2.90 -22.57
N ASP A 458 -30.64 -3.80 -21.59
CA ASP A 458 -30.87 -5.22 -21.83
C ASP A 458 -32.37 -5.55 -21.95
N PRO A 459 -32.84 -6.09 -23.09
CA PRO A 459 -34.26 -6.36 -23.31
C PRO A 459 -34.81 -7.50 -22.44
N ARG A 460 -33.96 -8.28 -21.76
CA ARG A 460 -34.39 -9.34 -20.83
C ARG A 460 -34.80 -8.80 -19.46
N ILE A 461 -34.53 -7.52 -19.20
CA ILE A 461 -34.77 -6.88 -17.90
C ILE A 461 -35.84 -5.81 -18.08
N ASP A 462 -36.98 -5.97 -17.42
CA ASP A 462 -37.90 -4.85 -17.23
C ASP A 462 -37.33 -3.96 -16.13
N PHE A 463 -36.55 -2.96 -16.54
CA PHE A 463 -35.82 -2.08 -15.63
C PHE A 463 -36.73 -1.44 -14.57
N HIS A 464 -37.99 -1.15 -14.88
CA HIS A 464 -38.90 -0.51 -13.94
C HIS A 464 -39.65 -1.48 -13.04
N ASN A 465 -40.02 -2.67 -13.55
CA ASN A 465 -40.94 -3.57 -12.85
C ASN A 465 -40.28 -4.80 -12.22
N ASP A 466 -39.11 -5.21 -12.69
CA ASP A 466 -38.42 -6.39 -12.15
C ASP A 466 -37.71 -6.07 -10.83
N TRP A 467 -37.83 -6.96 -9.85
CA TRP A 467 -37.09 -6.85 -8.59
C TRP A 467 -35.64 -7.31 -8.75
N LYS A 468 -34.73 -6.48 -8.23
CA LYS A 468 -33.28 -6.62 -8.38
C LYS A 468 -32.63 -6.83 -7.01
N VAL A 469 -31.70 -7.79 -6.92
CA VAL A 469 -30.74 -7.88 -5.82
C VAL A 469 -29.38 -7.42 -6.34
N ILE A 470 -28.81 -6.39 -5.71
CA ILE A 470 -27.50 -5.85 -6.11
C ILE A 470 -26.53 -6.04 -4.94
N THR A 471 -25.43 -6.76 -5.16
CA THR A 471 -24.39 -6.94 -4.11
C THR A 471 -23.20 -6.01 -4.36
N MET A 472 -22.84 -5.23 -3.35
CA MET A 472 -21.69 -4.32 -3.34
C MET A 472 -20.70 -4.76 -2.27
N PHE A 473 -19.47 -5.08 -2.68
CA PHE A 473 -18.38 -5.42 -1.77
C PHE A 473 -17.06 -4.79 -2.23
N ILE A 474 -16.53 -3.87 -1.41
CA ILE A 474 -15.34 -3.06 -1.74
C ILE A 474 -14.63 -2.67 -0.45
N GLY A 475 -13.35 -2.28 -0.56
CA GLY A 475 -12.54 -1.78 0.55
C GLY A 475 -11.32 -2.62 0.86
N GLY A 476 -11.21 -3.83 0.29
CA GLY A 476 -10.03 -4.69 0.43
C GLY A 476 -8.78 -4.01 -0.13
N ASN A 477 -8.85 -3.49 -1.34
CA ASN A 477 -7.72 -2.75 -1.93
C ASN A 477 -7.45 -1.41 -1.22
N ASP A 478 -8.49 -0.73 -0.71
CA ASP A 478 -8.33 0.51 0.05
C ASP A 478 -7.55 0.27 1.36
N ILE A 479 -7.80 -0.83 2.07
CA ILE A 479 -7.04 -1.17 3.28
C ILE A 479 -5.68 -1.82 2.98
N CYS A 480 -5.51 -2.44 1.81
CA CYS A 480 -4.20 -2.88 1.35
C CYS A 480 -3.25 -1.71 1.04
N ASP A 481 -3.79 -0.50 0.82
CA ASP A 481 -3.05 0.70 0.39
C ASP A 481 -3.07 1.87 1.37
N PHE A 482 -3.76 1.78 2.53
CA PHE A 482 -3.98 2.96 3.38
C PHE A 482 -2.68 3.64 3.86
N CYS A 483 -1.61 2.87 4.01
CA CYS A 483 -0.30 3.36 4.42
C CYS A 483 0.46 4.14 3.32
N THR A 484 -0.03 4.10 2.07
CA THR A 484 0.56 4.83 0.93
C THR A 484 0.01 6.25 0.78
N ASP A 485 -1.27 6.46 1.09
CA ASP A 485 -1.91 7.77 1.15
C ASP A 485 -3.02 7.76 2.21
N SER A 486 -2.65 8.11 3.43
CA SER A 486 -3.58 8.11 4.58
C SER A 486 -4.76 9.09 4.44
N VAL A 487 -4.68 10.07 3.52
CA VAL A 487 -5.77 11.02 3.27
C VAL A 487 -6.74 10.42 2.27
N PHE A 488 -6.26 9.96 1.11
CA PHE A 488 -7.09 9.35 0.08
C PHE A 488 -7.84 8.12 0.61
N PHE A 489 -7.14 7.27 1.35
CA PHE A 489 -7.66 6.06 2.00
C PHE A 489 -8.12 6.32 3.45
N SER A 490 -8.45 7.56 3.82
CA SER A 490 -9.07 7.77 5.14
C SER A 490 -10.46 7.10 5.20
N PRO A 491 -10.89 6.58 6.37
CA PRO A 491 -12.21 5.95 6.53
C PRO A 491 -13.36 6.82 6.00
N ARG A 492 -13.28 8.13 6.28
CA ARG A 492 -14.24 9.12 5.79
C ARG A 492 -14.30 9.18 4.26
N ASN A 493 -13.16 9.23 3.58
CA ASN A 493 -13.14 9.36 2.12
C ASN A 493 -13.59 8.08 1.43
N VAL A 494 -13.20 6.92 1.96
CA VAL A 494 -13.68 5.61 1.48
C VAL A 494 -15.21 5.53 1.56
N VAL A 495 -15.78 5.85 2.72
CA VAL A 495 -17.25 5.81 2.89
C VAL A 495 -17.98 6.85 2.06
N ILE A 496 -17.42 8.06 1.87
CA ILE A 496 -18.02 9.06 0.96
C ILE A 496 -18.10 8.53 -0.47
N ARG A 497 -17.10 7.81 -0.96
CA ARG A 497 -17.10 7.25 -2.33
C ARG A 497 -18.11 6.10 -2.47
N ILE A 498 -18.24 5.27 -1.44
CA ILE A 498 -19.30 4.24 -1.35
C ILE A 498 -20.67 4.90 -1.34
N GLN A 499 -20.85 5.95 -0.52
CA GLN A 499 -22.08 6.73 -0.47
C GLN A 499 -22.44 7.30 -1.84
N GLN A 500 -21.50 7.87 -2.59
CA GLN A 500 -21.75 8.41 -3.93
C GLN A 500 -22.29 7.34 -4.89
N ALA A 501 -21.78 6.12 -4.82
CA ALA A 501 -22.26 5.01 -5.64
C ALA A 501 -23.67 4.54 -5.23
N LEU A 502 -23.94 4.47 -3.93
CA LEU A 502 -25.26 4.11 -3.39
C LEU A 502 -26.31 5.20 -3.65
N ASP A 503 -25.93 6.48 -3.58
CA ASP A 503 -26.80 7.61 -3.92
C ASP A 503 -27.29 7.51 -5.39
N ILE A 504 -26.43 7.07 -6.31
CA ILE A 504 -26.82 6.81 -7.71
C ILE A 504 -27.84 5.67 -7.78
N LEU A 505 -27.55 4.52 -7.17
CA LEU A 505 -28.48 3.38 -7.15
C LEU A 505 -29.86 3.77 -6.60
N HIS A 506 -29.88 4.47 -5.46
CA HIS A 506 -31.10 4.94 -4.82
C HIS A 506 -31.88 5.92 -5.71
N SER A 507 -31.20 6.78 -6.46
CA SER A 507 -31.85 7.75 -7.33
C SER A 507 -32.33 7.18 -8.67
N GLU A 508 -31.66 6.16 -9.21
CA GLU A 508 -31.87 5.71 -10.59
C GLU A 508 -32.51 4.32 -10.73
N VAL A 509 -32.33 3.43 -9.74
CA VAL A 509 -32.74 2.02 -9.86
C VAL A 509 -34.00 1.76 -9.04
N PRO A 510 -35.17 1.58 -9.69
CA PRO A 510 -36.38 1.20 -8.97
C PRO A 510 -36.37 -0.30 -8.66
N ARG A 511 -37.13 -0.67 -7.62
CA ARG A 511 -37.39 -2.06 -7.23
C ARG A 511 -36.09 -2.84 -6.97
N ALA A 512 -35.30 -2.37 -6.01
CA ALA A 512 -34.03 -3.00 -5.68
C ALA A 512 -33.80 -3.14 -4.17
N ILE A 513 -33.22 -4.27 -3.79
CA ILE A 513 -32.56 -4.44 -2.50
C ILE A 513 -31.06 -4.50 -2.75
N VAL A 514 -30.31 -3.60 -2.12
CA VAL A 514 -28.85 -3.55 -2.25
C VAL A 514 -28.22 -4.15 -0.99
N ASN A 515 -27.41 -5.19 -1.17
CA ASN A 515 -26.55 -5.74 -0.14
C ASN A 515 -25.24 -4.95 -0.11
N LEU A 516 -25.00 -4.15 0.92
CA LEU A 516 -23.67 -3.62 1.21
C LEU A 516 -22.96 -4.56 2.18
N VAL A 517 -21.92 -5.24 1.71
CA VAL A 517 -21.20 -6.24 2.52
C VAL A 517 -20.10 -5.53 3.32
N GLU A 518 -20.12 -5.70 4.64
CA GLU A 518 -19.15 -5.05 5.54
C GLU A 518 -17.75 -5.67 5.34
N LEU A 519 -16.70 -4.83 5.34
CA LEU A 519 -15.33 -5.28 5.14
C LEU A 519 -14.89 -6.24 6.26
N LEU A 520 -14.17 -7.31 5.90
CA LEU A 520 -13.59 -8.23 6.87
C LEU A 520 -12.51 -7.59 7.73
N ASN A 521 -12.36 -8.10 8.95
CA ASN A 521 -11.13 -7.96 9.70
C ASN A 521 -10.02 -8.75 8.98
N ILE A 522 -9.14 -8.03 8.28
CA ILE A 522 -8.11 -8.63 7.42
C ILE A 522 -6.83 -8.99 8.19
N VAL A 523 -6.68 -8.53 9.44
CA VAL A 523 -5.46 -8.73 10.23
C VAL A 523 -5.10 -10.21 10.44
N PRO A 524 -6.04 -11.13 10.71
CA PRO A 524 -5.75 -12.56 10.85
C PRO A 524 -5.09 -13.22 9.62
N LEU A 525 -5.22 -12.64 8.43
CA LEU A 525 -4.54 -13.11 7.21
C LEU A 525 -3.03 -13.26 7.41
N ARG A 526 -2.42 -12.43 8.27
CA ARG A 526 -0.99 -12.45 8.55
C ARG A 526 -0.50 -13.80 9.07
N ASP A 527 -1.34 -14.56 9.77
CA ASP A 527 -0.94 -15.84 10.36
C ASP A 527 -0.63 -16.90 9.29
N LEU A 528 -1.30 -16.87 8.13
CA LEU A 528 -0.94 -17.70 6.97
C LEU A 528 0.48 -17.42 6.46
N HIS A 529 0.90 -16.16 6.53
CA HIS A 529 2.18 -15.71 6.00
C HIS A 529 3.32 -15.79 7.01
N ASN A 530 2.99 -15.90 8.30
CA ASN A 530 3.95 -16.14 9.39
C ASN A 530 4.38 -17.62 9.45
N ASP A 531 3.51 -18.55 9.08
CA ASP A 531 3.84 -19.99 9.04
C ASP A 531 4.52 -20.38 7.72
N LYS A 532 5.86 -20.42 7.75
CA LYS A 532 6.70 -20.81 6.60
C LYS A 532 6.39 -22.25 6.08
N SER A 533 5.80 -23.13 6.89
CA SER A 533 5.48 -24.51 6.48
C SER A 533 4.35 -24.59 5.45
N LEU A 534 3.53 -23.55 5.33
CA LEU A 534 2.38 -23.49 4.42
C LEU A 534 2.79 -23.21 2.96
N GLY A 535 4.02 -22.74 2.74
CA GLY A 535 4.53 -22.41 1.41
C GLY A 535 3.78 -21.25 0.73
N CYS A 536 3.18 -20.36 1.52
CA CYS A 536 2.49 -19.19 1.00
C CYS A 536 3.48 -18.22 0.32
N PRO A 537 3.15 -17.64 -0.84
CA PRO A 537 4.03 -16.72 -1.54
C PRO A 537 4.00 -15.34 -0.86
N THR A 538 4.58 -15.22 0.34
CA THR A 538 4.53 -13.99 1.15
C THR A 538 5.07 -12.76 0.43
N TRP A 539 6.13 -12.90 -0.39
CA TRP A 539 6.64 -11.79 -1.20
C TRP A 539 5.60 -11.24 -2.19
N PHE A 540 4.75 -12.12 -2.74
CA PHE A 540 3.69 -11.74 -3.68
C PHE A 540 2.61 -10.93 -2.97
N VAL A 541 2.16 -11.40 -1.80
CA VAL A 541 1.12 -10.72 -1.02
C VAL A 541 1.65 -9.44 -0.39
N SER A 542 2.92 -9.38 0.00
CA SER A 542 3.57 -8.15 0.43
C SER A 542 3.65 -7.08 -0.65
N LEU A 543 3.56 -7.46 -1.94
CA LEU A 543 3.48 -6.51 -3.05
C LEU A 543 2.03 -6.05 -3.28
N VAL A 544 1.04 -6.95 -3.24
CA VAL A 544 -0.37 -6.59 -3.51
C VAL A 544 -1.09 -5.96 -2.32
N CYS A 545 -0.70 -6.31 -1.09
CA CYS A 545 -1.30 -5.84 0.16
C CYS A 545 -0.24 -5.45 1.21
N PRO A 546 0.65 -4.50 0.88
CA PRO A 546 1.80 -4.16 1.72
C PRO A 546 1.41 -3.67 3.11
N CYS A 547 0.36 -2.85 3.21
CA CYS A 547 -0.04 -2.25 4.49
C CYS A 547 -0.53 -3.28 5.51
N ILE A 548 -0.92 -4.48 5.08
CA ILE A 548 -1.35 -5.55 5.98
C ILE A 548 -0.19 -6.47 6.36
N LEU A 549 0.68 -6.88 5.42
CA LEU A 549 1.74 -7.85 5.71
C LEU A 549 3.04 -7.24 6.23
N LYS A 550 3.43 -6.05 5.76
CA LYS A 550 4.74 -5.46 6.10
C LYS A 550 4.88 -4.98 7.56
N PRO A 551 3.84 -4.45 8.24
CA PRO A 551 3.99 -4.02 9.63
C PRO A 551 4.54 -5.13 10.52
N LYS A 552 5.33 -4.81 11.54
CA LYS A 552 5.88 -5.82 12.46
C LYS A 552 4.86 -6.18 13.55
N ALA A 553 4.99 -7.38 14.11
CA ALA A 553 4.18 -7.77 15.26
C ALA A 553 4.42 -6.82 16.44
N GLY A 554 3.33 -6.30 17.03
CA GLY A 554 3.39 -5.36 18.16
C GLY A 554 3.79 -3.92 17.79
N SER A 555 3.95 -3.59 16.51
CA SER A 555 4.37 -2.25 16.08
C SER A 555 3.22 -1.23 16.04
N SER A 556 3.56 0.06 16.04
CA SER A 556 2.56 1.15 15.93
C SER A 556 1.82 1.12 14.60
N GLU A 557 2.49 0.65 13.55
CA GLU A 557 1.95 0.48 12.20
C GLU A 557 0.90 -0.61 12.18
N LEU A 558 1.14 -1.75 12.87
CA LEU A 558 0.14 -2.81 12.98
C LEU A 558 -1.07 -2.37 13.81
N GLN A 559 -0.87 -1.55 14.84
CA GLN A 559 -1.99 -0.93 15.56
C GLN A 559 -2.84 -0.05 14.62
N LYS A 560 -2.19 0.77 13.77
CA LYS A 560 -2.89 1.58 12.74
C LYS A 560 -3.69 0.71 11.77
N VAL A 561 -3.18 -0.46 11.36
CA VAL A 561 -3.95 -1.41 10.53
C VAL A 561 -5.26 -1.80 11.21
N ASN A 562 -5.19 -2.18 12.48
CA ASN A 562 -6.38 -2.53 13.27
C ASN A 562 -7.35 -1.34 13.35
N ASP A 563 -6.84 -0.15 13.70
CA ASP A 563 -7.65 1.06 13.84
C ASP A 563 -8.37 1.43 12.52
N PHE A 564 -7.66 1.39 11.38
CA PHE A 564 -8.24 1.66 10.07
C PHE A 564 -9.28 0.63 9.66
N ASN A 565 -9.01 -0.67 9.87
CA ASN A 565 -9.99 -1.72 9.58
C ASN A 565 -11.29 -1.49 10.36
N ARG A 566 -11.17 -1.27 11.68
CA ARG A 566 -12.32 -0.98 12.55
C ARG A 566 -13.04 0.30 12.14
N ALA A 567 -12.31 1.34 11.76
CA ALA A 567 -12.90 2.59 11.32
C ALA A 567 -13.67 2.44 10.00
N TYR A 568 -13.19 1.64 9.04
CA TYR A 568 -13.93 1.35 7.80
C TYR A 568 -15.24 0.63 8.10
N GLN A 569 -15.18 -0.45 8.89
CA GLN A 569 -16.36 -1.19 9.32
C GLN A 569 -17.37 -0.27 10.02
N HIS A 570 -16.91 0.52 10.99
CA HIS A 570 -17.75 1.44 11.74
C HIS A 570 -18.42 2.50 10.85
N THR A 571 -17.65 3.17 10.00
CA THR A 571 -18.18 4.25 9.14
C THR A 571 -19.11 3.72 8.03
N MET A 572 -18.89 2.51 7.51
CA MET A 572 -19.85 1.84 6.62
C MET A 572 -21.18 1.57 7.33
N ARG A 573 -21.13 1.17 8.60
CA ARG A 573 -22.33 0.96 9.41
C ARG A 573 -23.06 2.26 9.70
N GLU A 574 -22.35 3.31 10.10
CA GLU A 574 -22.93 4.64 10.31
C GLU A 574 -23.64 5.17 9.05
N LEU A 575 -23.08 4.92 7.86
CA LEU A 575 -23.71 5.30 6.60
C LEU A 575 -25.10 4.66 6.44
N ILE A 576 -25.24 3.36 6.71
CA ILE A 576 -26.53 2.66 6.61
C ILE A 576 -27.44 3.02 7.78
N ASP A 577 -26.91 3.09 8.99
CA ASP A 577 -27.65 3.44 10.21
C ASP A 577 -28.18 4.89 10.21
N SER A 578 -27.73 5.72 9.26
CA SER A 578 -28.30 7.04 9.01
C SER A 578 -29.74 7.00 8.48
N GLY A 579 -30.21 5.85 7.96
CA GLY A 579 -31.54 5.68 7.36
C GLY A 579 -31.71 6.33 5.99
N ARG A 580 -30.62 6.82 5.38
CA ARG A 580 -30.63 7.60 4.13
C ARG A 580 -31.27 6.87 2.94
N TYR A 581 -31.26 5.54 2.93
CA TYR A 581 -31.72 4.74 1.80
C TYR A 581 -33.07 4.06 2.01
N ASP A 582 -33.74 4.33 3.13
CA ASP A 582 -35.06 3.80 3.47
C ASP A 582 -36.12 4.93 3.39
N THR A 583 -36.09 5.68 2.28
CA THR A 583 -36.98 6.83 2.06
C THR A 583 -38.24 6.51 1.26
N HIS A 584 -38.29 5.34 0.62
CA HIS A 584 -39.44 4.86 -0.16
C HIS A 584 -39.48 3.32 -0.23
N ASP A 585 -40.68 2.77 -0.37
CA ASP A 585 -40.90 1.31 -0.26
C ASP A 585 -40.30 0.48 -1.39
N ASN A 586 -39.93 1.05 -2.53
CA ASN A 586 -39.43 0.27 -3.67
C ASN A 586 -37.89 0.12 -3.70
N PHE A 587 -37.17 0.58 -2.67
CA PHE A 587 -35.72 0.49 -2.60
C PHE A 587 -35.22 0.45 -1.15
N THR A 588 -34.14 -0.29 -0.88
CA THR A 588 -33.41 -0.18 0.39
C THR A 588 -31.96 -0.64 0.21
N VAL A 589 -31.08 -0.17 1.09
CA VAL A 589 -29.72 -0.71 1.25
C VAL A 589 -29.63 -1.39 2.60
N VAL A 590 -29.27 -2.68 2.61
CA VAL A 590 -29.11 -3.48 3.82
C VAL A 590 -27.63 -3.81 4.00
N LEU A 591 -27.07 -3.44 5.16
CA LEU A 591 -25.73 -3.88 5.55
C LEU A 591 -25.74 -5.38 5.86
N GLN A 592 -24.81 -6.12 5.27
CA GLN A 592 -24.60 -7.55 5.49
C GLN A 592 -23.27 -7.77 6.23
N PRO A 593 -23.26 -7.81 7.58
CA PRO A 593 -22.05 -7.87 8.38
C PRO A 593 -21.42 -9.26 8.48
N PHE A 594 -21.95 -10.29 7.81
CA PHE A 594 -21.49 -11.68 7.95
C PHE A 594 -19.98 -11.84 7.77
N PHE A 595 -19.32 -10.97 7.00
CA PHE A 595 -17.90 -11.06 6.71
C PHE A 595 -17.02 -10.24 7.67
N ARG A 596 -17.61 -9.52 8.65
CA ARG A 596 -16.89 -8.64 9.56
C ARG A 596 -15.83 -9.36 10.39
N GLU A 597 -16.21 -10.44 11.06
CA GLU A 597 -15.33 -11.27 11.89
C GLU A 597 -15.32 -12.70 11.36
N VAL A 598 -14.40 -13.01 10.45
CA VAL A 598 -14.19 -14.39 10.01
C VAL A 598 -12.95 -14.92 10.70
N PHE A 599 -13.10 -16.03 11.43
CA PHE A 599 -11.95 -16.70 12.01
C PHE A 599 -11.13 -17.37 10.92
N LEU A 600 -9.81 -17.25 11.02
CA LEU A 600 -8.90 -17.96 10.13
C LEU A 600 -9.10 -19.47 10.32
N PRO A 601 -9.51 -20.22 9.27
CA PRO A 601 -9.70 -21.65 9.40
C PRO A 601 -8.40 -22.34 9.76
N VAL A 602 -8.45 -23.30 10.69
CA VAL A 602 -7.30 -24.09 11.13
C VAL A 602 -7.56 -25.59 10.96
N LEU A 603 -6.49 -26.34 10.72
CA LEU A 603 -6.46 -27.80 10.71
C LEU A 603 -6.48 -28.34 12.15
N GLU A 604 -6.68 -29.66 12.29
CA GLU A 604 -6.63 -30.34 13.60
C GLU A 604 -5.29 -30.17 14.34
N ASP A 605 -4.20 -29.95 13.59
CA ASP A 605 -2.87 -29.69 14.16
C ASP A 605 -2.64 -28.22 14.57
N GLY A 606 -3.66 -27.37 14.42
CA GLY A 606 -3.65 -25.95 14.79
C GLY A 606 -3.05 -25.01 13.74
N ARG A 607 -2.53 -25.51 12.62
CA ARG A 607 -2.01 -24.66 11.54
C ARG A 607 -3.15 -24.11 10.67
N PRO A 608 -3.00 -22.93 10.04
CA PRO A 608 -3.98 -22.41 9.09
C PRO A 608 -4.30 -23.41 7.96
N ASP A 609 -5.59 -23.62 7.69
CA ASP A 609 -6.07 -24.48 6.59
C ASP A 609 -6.03 -23.71 5.27
N ARG A 610 -4.96 -23.95 4.50
CA ARG A 610 -4.74 -23.34 3.18
C ARG A 610 -5.83 -23.70 2.16
N SER A 611 -6.65 -24.74 2.36
CA SER A 611 -7.70 -25.14 1.41
C SER A 611 -8.82 -24.11 1.23
N TYR A 612 -8.94 -23.14 2.14
CA TYR A 612 -9.87 -22.01 2.03
C TYR A 612 -9.34 -20.84 1.18
N PHE A 613 -8.09 -20.91 0.74
CA PHE A 613 -7.42 -19.85 -0.01
C PHE A 613 -6.99 -20.34 -1.38
N SER A 614 -6.90 -19.40 -2.31
CA SER A 614 -6.30 -19.62 -3.62
C SER A 614 -4.77 -19.80 -3.48
N PRO A 615 -4.04 -20.19 -4.54
CA PRO A 615 -2.60 -20.43 -4.47
C PRO A 615 -1.75 -19.27 -3.93
N ASP A 616 -2.26 -18.04 -3.98
CA ASP A 616 -1.60 -16.84 -3.43
C ASP A 616 -1.68 -16.71 -1.91
N CYS A 617 -2.48 -17.53 -1.23
CA CYS A 617 -2.82 -17.39 0.19
C CYS A 617 -3.46 -16.04 0.55
N PHE A 618 -4.13 -15.38 -0.40
CA PHE A 618 -4.76 -14.07 -0.22
C PHE A 618 -6.20 -14.07 -0.73
N HIS A 619 -6.41 -14.38 -2.02
CA HIS A 619 -7.76 -14.59 -2.54
C HIS A 619 -8.34 -15.89 -1.98
N LEU A 620 -9.67 -15.97 -1.96
CA LEU A 620 -10.40 -17.07 -1.37
C LEU A 620 -10.66 -18.18 -2.40
N SER A 621 -10.60 -19.44 -1.98
CA SER A 621 -10.89 -20.59 -2.84
C SER A 621 -12.39 -20.78 -3.05
N GLN A 622 -12.77 -21.69 -3.94
CA GLN A 622 -14.16 -22.13 -4.10
C GLN A 622 -14.80 -22.62 -2.79
N LYS A 623 -14.02 -23.22 -1.89
CA LYS A 623 -14.47 -23.66 -0.56
C LYS A 623 -14.95 -22.48 0.29
N ALA A 624 -14.15 -21.41 0.35
CA ALA A 624 -14.52 -20.20 1.08
C ALA A 624 -15.65 -19.44 0.39
N HIS A 625 -15.64 -19.32 -0.94
CA HIS A 625 -16.75 -18.71 -1.71
C HIS A 625 -18.09 -19.42 -1.47
N THR A 626 -18.09 -20.74 -1.35
CA THR A 626 -19.28 -21.54 -1.02
C THR A 626 -19.86 -21.11 0.34
N LEU A 627 -19.00 -20.97 1.36
CA LEU A 627 -19.44 -20.53 2.69
C LEU A 627 -19.86 -19.06 2.71
N MET A 628 -19.19 -18.18 1.95
CA MET A 628 -19.61 -16.78 1.79
C MET A 628 -21.01 -16.67 1.17
N ALA A 629 -21.33 -17.48 0.16
CA ALA A 629 -22.65 -17.49 -0.47
C ALA A 629 -23.75 -17.91 0.52
N ARG A 630 -23.50 -18.98 1.31
CA ARG A 630 -24.42 -19.42 2.37
C ARG A 630 -24.56 -18.36 3.48
N ALA A 631 -23.45 -17.76 3.88
CA ALA A 631 -23.43 -16.72 4.91
C ALA A 631 -24.24 -15.49 4.46
N LEU A 632 -24.03 -15.00 3.23
CA LEU A 632 -24.80 -13.89 2.66
C LEU A 632 -26.29 -14.21 2.62
N TRP A 633 -26.65 -15.38 2.09
CA TRP A 633 -28.04 -15.82 2.03
C TRP A 633 -28.69 -15.83 3.42
N ASN A 634 -28.03 -16.43 4.41
CA ASN A 634 -28.51 -16.46 5.79
C ASN A 634 -28.67 -15.05 6.36
N ASN A 635 -27.72 -14.15 6.09
CA ASN A 635 -27.74 -12.78 6.57
C ASN A 635 -28.88 -11.96 5.96
N MET A 636 -29.24 -12.22 4.69
CA MET A 636 -30.42 -11.62 4.04
C MET A 636 -31.74 -12.07 4.70
N LEU A 637 -31.77 -13.22 5.38
CA LEU A 637 -32.93 -13.75 6.11
C LEU A 637 -32.92 -13.41 7.61
N GLU A 638 -31.86 -12.78 8.12
CA GLU A 638 -31.71 -12.41 9.53
C GLU A 638 -32.17 -10.97 9.80
N PRO A 639 -32.93 -10.74 10.90
CA PRO A 639 -33.43 -9.41 11.25
C PRO A 639 -32.32 -8.36 11.34
N VAL A 640 -32.57 -7.18 10.77
CA VAL A 640 -31.69 -6.01 10.94
C VAL A 640 -31.56 -5.68 12.43
N GLY A 641 -30.34 -5.42 12.90
CA GLY A 641 -30.01 -5.27 14.32
C GLY A 641 -29.63 -6.58 15.04
N ASN A 642 -29.93 -7.74 14.44
CA ASN A 642 -29.54 -9.05 14.96
C ASN A 642 -29.07 -9.99 13.83
N LYS A 643 -28.22 -9.44 12.95
CA LYS A 643 -27.55 -10.16 11.88
C LYS A 643 -26.27 -10.80 12.40
N THR A 644 -25.99 -12.01 11.94
CA THR A 644 -24.72 -12.71 12.19
C THR A 644 -23.58 -11.90 11.60
N PHE A 645 -22.53 -11.69 12.38
CA PHE A 645 -21.33 -10.96 11.96
C PHE A 645 -20.01 -11.69 12.25
N THR A 646 -20.10 -12.81 12.95
CA THR A 646 -18.98 -13.70 13.25
C THR A 646 -19.19 -15.02 12.53
N GLN A 647 -18.18 -15.50 11.82
CA GLN A 647 -18.24 -16.76 11.08
C GLN A 647 -17.06 -17.66 11.43
N ASP A 648 -17.37 -18.93 11.66
CA ASP A 648 -16.41 -20.02 11.73
C ASP A 648 -16.59 -20.90 10.49
N PHE A 649 -15.72 -20.72 9.51
CA PHE A 649 -15.77 -21.49 8.27
C PHE A 649 -15.36 -22.95 8.47
N THR A 650 -14.58 -23.27 9.52
CA THR A 650 -14.21 -24.65 9.84
C THR A 650 -15.42 -25.45 10.33
N ALA A 651 -16.30 -24.82 11.11
CA ALA A 651 -17.55 -25.44 11.55
C ALA A 651 -18.57 -25.65 10.40
N GLY A 652 -18.37 -24.99 9.26
CA GLY A 652 -19.32 -24.97 8.15
C GLY A 652 -20.50 -24.03 8.41
N ILE A 653 -21.30 -23.82 7.38
CA ILE A 653 -22.50 -22.98 7.43
C ILE A 653 -23.65 -23.73 6.78
N ASP A 654 -24.72 -23.96 7.54
CA ASP A 654 -25.95 -24.54 7.04
C ASP A 654 -26.84 -23.46 6.42
N LEU A 655 -27.48 -23.79 5.30
CA LEU A 655 -28.37 -22.86 4.61
C LEU A 655 -29.72 -22.78 5.32
N LYS A 656 -30.12 -21.55 5.71
CA LYS A 656 -31.42 -21.27 6.34
C LYS A 656 -32.52 -21.16 5.28
N CYS A 657 -33.73 -21.54 5.67
CA CYS A 657 -34.91 -21.37 4.82
C CYS A 657 -35.80 -20.24 5.36
N PRO A 658 -36.45 -19.46 4.46
CA PRO A 658 -37.54 -18.57 4.86
C PRO A 658 -38.63 -19.36 5.59
N SER A 659 -39.19 -18.78 6.64
CA SER A 659 -40.28 -19.43 7.39
C SER A 659 -41.63 -18.96 6.88
N GLU A 660 -42.70 -19.73 7.12
CA GLU A 660 -44.07 -19.33 6.74
C GLU A 660 -44.50 -17.99 7.35
N THR A 661 -44.04 -17.70 8.58
CA THR A 661 -44.36 -16.45 9.29
C THR A 661 -43.49 -15.27 8.86
N ASN A 662 -42.31 -15.53 8.31
CA ASN A 662 -41.36 -14.53 7.84
C ASN A 662 -40.73 -15.00 6.52
N PRO A 663 -41.49 -14.96 5.40
CA PRO A 663 -41.02 -15.46 4.11
C PRO A 663 -40.18 -14.43 3.33
N PHE A 664 -39.91 -13.27 3.93
CA PHE A 664 -39.33 -12.11 3.25
C PHE A 664 -37.83 -11.95 3.55
N PHE A 665 -37.10 -11.30 2.63
CA PHE A 665 -35.80 -10.73 2.97
C PHE A 665 -35.93 -9.67 4.06
N ARG A 666 -34.96 -9.65 4.98
CA ARG A 666 -35.01 -8.79 6.17
C ARG A 666 -34.43 -7.41 5.87
N THR A 667 -35.31 -6.43 6.03
CA THR A 667 -35.07 -5.00 5.88
C THR A 667 -35.26 -4.31 7.24
N ALA A 668 -34.95 -3.02 7.37
CA ALA A 668 -35.12 -2.31 8.63
C ALA A 668 -36.59 -2.34 9.10
N LEU A 669 -37.52 -2.04 8.20
CA LEU A 669 -38.95 -1.96 8.49
C LEU A 669 -39.53 -3.30 8.97
N ASN A 670 -39.37 -4.38 8.19
CA ASN A 670 -39.90 -5.69 8.59
C ASN A 670 -39.08 -6.39 9.71
N SER A 671 -38.02 -5.73 10.20
CA SER A 671 -37.27 -6.13 11.39
C SER A 671 -37.62 -5.33 12.64
N ASN A 672 -38.56 -4.37 12.56
CA ASN A 672 -38.84 -3.41 13.63
C ASN A 672 -37.57 -2.67 14.09
N TYR A 673 -36.63 -2.45 13.18
CA TYR A 673 -35.37 -1.76 13.48
C TYR A 673 -35.60 -0.25 13.41
N THR A 674 -35.22 0.47 14.48
CA THR A 674 -35.24 1.93 14.50
C THR A 674 -33.82 2.43 14.30
N PHE A 675 -33.61 3.19 13.23
CA PHE A 675 -32.32 3.82 12.98
C PHE A 675 -31.94 4.73 14.16
N PRO A 676 -30.72 4.63 14.70
CA PRO A 676 -30.27 5.49 15.80
C PRO A 676 -30.21 6.98 15.42
N GLY A 677 -30.34 7.29 14.12
CA GLY A 677 -30.26 8.64 13.58
C GLY A 677 -28.81 9.12 13.51
N PRO A 678 -28.55 10.28 12.86
CA PRO A 678 -27.23 10.88 12.88
C PRO A 678 -26.80 11.15 14.33
N PRO A 679 -25.51 10.95 14.68
CA PRO A 679 -25.04 11.25 16.02
C PRO A 679 -25.39 12.70 16.39
N PRO A 680 -25.84 12.97 17.63
CA PRO A 680 -26.23 14.30 18.04
C PRO A 680 -25.08 15.26 17.77
N THR A 681 -25.39 16.41 17.15
CA THR A 681 -24.39 17.46 16.93
C THR A 681 -23.75 17.76 18.28
N PRO A 682 -22.42 17.66 18.43
CA PRO A 682 -21.77 17.96 19.69
C PRO A 682 -22.22 19.34 20.15
N PRO A 683 -22.53 19.52 21.45
CA PRO A 683 -22.89 20.84 21.94
C PRO A 683 -21.81 21.84 21.51
N PRO A 684 -22.17 23.09 21.15
CA PRO A 684 -21.20 24.08 20.71
C PRO A 684 -20.06 24.12 21.73
N VAL A 685 -18.84 23.84 21.27
CA VAL A 685 -17.66 23.87 22.14
C VAL A 685 -17.59 25.27 22.74
N THR A 686 -17.92 25.38 24.03
CA THR A 686 -17.94 26.67 24.75
C THR A 686 -16.56 27.04 25.28
N ASN A 687 -15.65 26.05 25.35
CA ASN A 687 -14.28 26.17 25.77
C ASN A 687 -13.34 25.61 24.68
N TRP A 688 -12.57 26.48 24.04
CA TRP A 688 -11.55 26.13 23.03
C TRP A 688 -10.14 26.16 23.62
N GLY A 689 -10.03 25.98 24.93
CA GLY A 689 -8.76 25.91 25.63
C GLY A 689 -8.10 24.55 25.57
N SER A 690 -6.85 24.50 25.99
CA SER A 690 -6.04 23.27 26.02
C SER A 690 -5.24 23.19 27.32
N ASP A 691 -5.08 21.98 27.85
CA ASP A 691 -4.12 21.74 28.93
C ASP A 691 -2.68 21.94 28.41
N PHE A 692 -1.88 22.67 29.17
CA PHE A 692 -0.50 22.99 28.82
C PHE A 692 0.46 22.16 29.66
N SER A 693 0.94 21.05 29.10
CA SER A 693 1.74 20.02 29.79
C SER A 693 3.26 20.24 29.74
N CYS A 694 3.73 21.32 29.10
CA CYS A 694 5.18 21.57 29.00
C CYS A 694 5.78 21.94 30.36
N VAL A 695 6.77 21.15 30.80
CA VAL A 695 7.45 21.34 32.10
C VAL A 695 8.59 22.36 32.06
N ASN A 696 9.18 22.61 30.88
CA ASN A 696 10.31 23.53 30.73
C ASN A 696 9.87 24.84 30.07
N THR A 697 9.57 25.84 30.90
CA THR A 697 9.11 27.16 30.45
C THR A 697 10.14 28.28 30.66
N ALA A 698 11.34 27.93 31.11
CA ALA A 698 12.37 28.91 31.46
C ALA A 698 12.96 29.59 30.21
N PRO A 699 13.34 30.88 30.32
CA PRO A 699 14.12 31.56 29.28
C PRO A 699 15.51 30.93 29.11
N SER A 700 16.21 31.34 28.06
CA SER A 700 17.63 31.03 27.92
C SER A 700 18.45 31.69 29.04
N ASN A 701 19.55 31.07 29.44
CA ASN A 701 20.43 31.59 30.50
C ASN A 701 21.01 32.98 30.17
N SER A 702 21.11 33.30 28.89
CA SER A 702 21.49 34.61 28.36
C SER A 702 20.59 34.94 27.17
N VAL A 703 20.37 36.22 26.89
CA VAL A 703 19.62 36.66 25.70
C VAL A 703 20.30 36.07 24.45
N PRO A 704 19.61 35.24 23.65
CA PRO A 704 20.19 34.65 22.46
C PRO A 704 20.60 35.73 21.46
N THR A 705 21.73 35.53 20.76
CA THR A 705 22.20 36.44 19.69
C THR A 705 21.86 35.94 18.29
N SER A 706 21.29 34.74 18.17
CA SER A 706 20.92 34.10 16.90
C SER A 706 19.51 33.51 16.97
N ALA A 707 18.79 33.60 15.86
CA ALA A 707 17.45 33.03 15.71
C ALA A 707 17.44 31.50 15.91
N HIS A 708 18.57 30.83 15.62
CA HIS A 708 18.73 29.39 15.79
C HIS A 708 18.84 28.93 17.26
N ARG A 709 18.85 29.86 18.23
CA ARG A 709 19.02 29.57 19.66
C ARG A 709 17.90 30.11 20.55
N ILE A 710 16.82 30.63 19.95
CA ILE A 710 15.70 31.22 20.68
C ILE A 710 14.87 30.13 21.34
N ARG A 711 14.59 30.28 22.64
CA ARG A 711 13.53 29.53 23.33
C ARG A 711 12.23 30.33 23.32
N PRO A 712 11.06 29.68 23.46
CA PRO A 712 9.77 30.40 23.47
C PRO A 712 9.69 31.53 24.52
N ALA A 713 10.34 31.36 25.68
CA ALA A 713 10.39 32.37 26.74
C ALA A 713 11.29 33.58 26.40
N ASP A 714 12.19 33.47 25.42
CA ASP A 714 13.04 34.58 24.96
C ASP A 714 12.29 35.53 24.00
N ILE A 715 11.16 35.08 23.43
CA ILE A 715 10.33 35.87 22.54
C ILE A 715 9.60 36.94 23.36
N LYS A 716 9.81 38.21 23.01
CA LYS A 716 9.20 39.35 23.70
C LYS A 716 8.08 40.02 22.92
N VAL A 717 8.05 39.84 21.60
CA VAL A 717 7.09 40.49 20.71
C VAL A 717 6.51 39.46 19.74
N VAL A 718 5.20 39.52 19.54
CA VAL A 718 4.49 38.84 18.44
C VAL A 718 3.91 39.86 17.48
N ALA A 719 3.92 39.53 16.21
CA ALA A 719 3.30 40.32 15.15
C ALA A 719 2.70 39.43 14.07
N ALA A 720 1.74 39.95 13.32
CA ALA A 720 1.15 39.19 12.23
C ALA A 720 0.78 40.03 11.01
N LEU A 721 0.91 39.38 9.86
CA LEU A 721 0.64 39.87 8.52
C LEU A 721 -0.25 38.85 7.80
N GLY A 722 -1.12 39.30 6.92
CA GLY A 722 -1.96 38.39 6.15
C GLY A 722 -3.31 38.96 5.73
N ASP A 723 -4.25 38.04 5.55
CA ASP A 723 -5.60 38.32 5.09
C ASP A 723 -6.66 38.19 6.20
N SER A 724 -7.91 37.92 5.79
CA SER A 724 -9.08 37.78 6.65
C SER A 724 -8.90 36.73 7.75
N LEU A 725 -8.16 35.64 7.51
CA LEU A 725 -7.92 34.63 8.53
C LEU A 725 -7.05 35.18 9.67
N THR A 726 -6.00 35.93 9.34
CA THR A 726 -5.14 36.60 10.34
C THR A 726 -5.86 37.76 11.04
N THR A 727 -6.88 38.37 10.43
CA THR A 727 -7.75 39.34 11.13
C THR A 727 -8.80 38.70 12.04
N GLY A 728 -9.01 37.37 11.97
CA GLY A 728 -10.12 36.72 12.67
C GLY A 728 -11.49 37.10 12.09
N PHE A 729 -11.59 37.33 10.78
CA PHE A 729 -12.83 37.67 10.10
C PHE A 729 -13.89 36.59 10.35
N GLY A 730 -15.01 36.95 10.97
CA GLY A 730 -16.11 36.04 11.27
C GLY A 730 -15.81 35.00 12.35
N ALA A 731 -14.66 35.03 13.03
CA ALA A 731 -14.21 33.93 13.90
C ALA A 731 -15.15 33.61 15.09
N LYS A 732 -16.05 34.52 15.48
CA LYS A 732 -17.10 34.28 16.49
C LYS A 732 -18.51 34.59 15.98
N ALA A 733 -18.71 34.64 14.67
CA ALA A 733 -20.00 34.95 14.08
C ALA A 733 -21.00 33.83 14.37
N LYS A 734 -22.17 34.17 14.92
CA LYS A 734 -23.29 33.25 15.16
C LYS A 734 -24.34 33.29 14.05
N ASN A 735 -24.21 34.24 13.13
CA ASN A 735 -25.13 34.46 12.03
C ASN A 735 -24.44 35.26 10.92
N LEU A 736 -25.10 35.32 9.77
CA LEU A 736 -24.55 35.97 8.57
C LEU A 736 -24.30 37.47 8.77
N LEU A 737 -25.09 38.15 9.60
CA LEU A 737 -24.92 39.57 9.90
C LEU A 737 -23.60 39.85 10.64
N GLN A 738 -23.17 38.91 11.49
CA GLN A 738 -21.93 39.02 12.26
C GLN A 738 -20.67 38.63 11.47
N LEU A 739 -20.82 38.02 10.29
CA LEU A 739 -19.71 37.51 9.49
C LEU A 739 -18.69 38.60 9.13
N ARG A 740 -19.14 39.84 8.89
CA ARG A 740 -18.28 40.98 8.54
C ARG A 740 -17.43 41.51 9.71
N THR A 741 -17.54 40.91 10.89
CA THR A 741 -16.82 41.36 12.09
C THR A 741 -15.43 40.72 12.14
N GLU A 742 -14.38 41.53 12.24
CA GLU A 742 -13.01 41.04 12.48
C GLU A 742 -12.78 40.85 13.99
N TYR A 743 -12.77 39.60 14.46
CA TYR A 743 -12.51 39.25 15.86
C TYR A 743 -11.01 39.05 16.09
N ARG A 744 -10.23 40.12 15.91
CA ARG A 744 -8.76 40.07 16.00
C ARG A 744 -8.24 39.53 17.34
N GLY A 745 -8.98 39.72 18.42
CA GLY A 745 -8.66 39.19 19.74
C GLY A 745 -8.57 37.67 19.83
N VAL A 746 -9.25 36.94 18.94
CA VAL A 746 -9.21 35.47 18.88
C VAL A 746 -8.54 34.94 17.60
N SER A 747 -7.82 35.80 16.87
CA SER A 747 -7.04 35.36 15.72
C SER A 747 -5.99 34.33 16.14
N TRP A 748 -5.91 33.21 15.43
CA TRP A 748 -5.08 32.06 15.81
C TRP A 748 -3.60 32.43 16.01
N SER A 749 -3.07 33.36 15.20
CA SER A 749 -1.64 33.69 15.18
C SER A 749 -1.24 34.84 16.10
N ILE A 750 -2.18 35.71 16.51
CA ILE A 750 -1.85 36.98 17.17
C ILE A 750 -2.89 37.47 18.19
N GLY A 751 -4.03 36.78 18.30
CA GLY A 751 -5.08 37.09 19.28
C GLY A 751 -4.63 36.83 20.71
N GLY A 752 -5.01 37.72 21.63
CA GLY A 752 -4.69 37.65 23.05
C GLY A 752 -5.90 37.70 23.97
N ASP A 753 -7.13 37.52 23.45
CA ASP A 753 -8.35 37.46 24.26
C ASP A 753 -8.31 36.25 25.20
N LYS A 754 -8.74 36.48 26.45
CA LYS A 754 -8.76 35.49 27.54
C LYS A 754 -7.38 34.80 27.75
N ASN A 755 -7.38 33.60 28.30
CA ASN A 755 -6.20 32.77 28.58
C ASN A 755 -6.25 31.47 27.76
N LEU A 756 -5.14 30.72 27.75
CA LEU A 756 -5.04 29.44 27.02
C LEU A 756 -6.10 28.43 27.44
N ASP A 757 -6.51 28.45 28.71
CA ASP A 757 -7.49 27.51 29.25
C ASP A 757 -8.92 27.77 28.72
N THR A 758 -9.13 28.84 27.94
CA THR A 758 -10.42 29.21 27.36
C THR A 758 -10.39 29.52 25.86
N VAL A 759 -9.27 30.07 25.36
CA VAL A 759 -9.07 30.43 23.95
C VAL A 759 -7.63 30.11 23.58
N THR A 760 -7.46 29.09 22.73
CA THR A 760 -6.16 28.74 22.19
C THR A 760 -5.78 29.66 21.03
N THR A 761 -4.72 30.44 21.23
CA THR A 761 -4.03 31.22 20.21
C THR A 761 -2.53 31.10 20.45
N LEU A 762 -1.72 31.34 19.41
CA LEU A 762 -0.27 31.32 19.53
C LEU A 762 0.24 32.26 20.66
N PRO A 763 -0.28 33.49 20.83
CA PRO A 763 0.12 34.31 21.98
C PRO A 763 -0.33 33.77 23.33
N ASN A 764 -1.51 33.14 23.45
CA ASN A 764 -1.96 32.56 24.71
C ASN A 764 -1.12 31.33 25.11
N ILE A 765 -0.59 30.59 24.15
CA ILE A 765 0.44 29.56 24.37
C ILE A 765 1.74 30.22 24.84
N LEU A 766 2.24 31.22 24.10
CA LEU A 766 3.49 31.90 24.43
C LEU A 766 3.46 32.61 25.79
N LYS A 767 2.30 33.08 26.25
CA LYS A 767 2.13 33.65 27.60
C LYS A 767 2.44 32.64 28.72
N LYS A 768 2.36 31.32 28.49
CA LYS A 768 2.78 30.30 29.47
C LYS A 768 4.30 30.24 29.62
N PHE A 769 5.06 30.69 28.61
CA PHE A 769 6.51 30.82 28.64
C PHE A 769 6.97 32.23 29.05
N ASN A 770 6.38 33.25 28.45
CA ASN A 770 6.64 34.67 28.74
C ASN A 770 5.32 35.44 28.89
N PRO A 771 4.84 35.69 30.12
CA PRO A 771 3.57 36.38 30.34
C PRO A 771 3.59 37.86 29.94
N LYS A 772 4.78 38.43 29.64
CA LYS A 772 4.98 39.84 29.27
C LYS A 772 5.08 40.07 27.76
N ILE A 773 4.70 39.10 26.93
CA ILE A 773 4.77 39.22 25.48
C ILE A 773 3.92 40.39 24.95
N LYS A 774 4.48 41.17 24.02
CA LYS A 774 3.89 42.40 23.46
C LYS A 774 3.36 42.17 22.06
N GLY A 775 2.49 43.07 21.59
CA GLY A 775 1.99 43.07 20.21
C GLY A 775 0.73 42.26 19.96
N VAL A 776 0.15 41.62 20.98
CA VAL A 776 -1.09 40.85 20.84
C VAL A 776 -2.29 41.72 20.44
N SER A 777 -3.17 41.21 19.58
CA SER A 777 -4.45 41.85 19.28
C SER A 777 -5.53 41.43 20.28
N ILE A 778 -6.44 42.36 20.63
CA ILE A 778 -7.50 42.13 21.63
C ILE A 778 -8.83 42.66 21.07
N GLY A 779 -9.93 41.95 21.32
CA GLY A 779 -11.28 42.39 20.95
C GLY A 779 -11.56 42.38 19.45
N GLN A 780 -12.38 43.34 18.99
CA GLN A 780 -12.94 43.36 17.64
C GLN A 780 -12.54 44.63 16.88
N GLY A 781 -12.48 44.52 15.55
CA GLY A 781 -12.21 45.63 14.64
C GLY A 781 -10.79 46.20 14.76
N LYS A 782 -10.61 47.46 14.33
CA LYS A 782 -9.29 48.07 14.14
C LYS A 782 -8.75 48.90 15.32
N ARG A 783 -9.44 48.92 16.46
CA ARG A 783 -9.04 49.78 17.60
C ARG A 783 -7.91 49.21 18.46
N ARG A 784 -7.85 47.88 18.60
CA ARG A 784 -6.90 47.18 19.48
C ARG A 784 -6.18 46.06 18.73
N THR A 785 -5.58 46.41 17.60
CA THR A 785 -4.93 45.46 16.69
C THR A 785 -3.58 44.98 17.20
N GLY A 786 -2.96 45.64 18.19
CA GLY A 786 -1.56 45.37 18.52
C GLY A 786 -0.70 45.47 17.26
N PHE A 787 0.14 44.46 17.02
CA PHE A 787 0.96 44.32 15.82
C PHE A 787 0.34 43.39 14.77
N ASN A 788 -0.97 43.21 14.78
CA ASN A 788 -1.73 42.56 13.72
C ASN A 788 -2.01 43.56 12.57
N MET A 789 -1.16 43.53 11.53
CA MET A 789 -1.25 44.40 10.34
C MET A 789 -2.00 43.76 9.17
N ALA A 790 -2.59 42.58 9.38
CA ALA A 790 -3.38 41.87 8.39
C ALA A 790 -4.61 42.67 7.95
N VAL A 791 -5.00 42.46 6.70
CA VAL A 791 -6.10 43.17 6.04
C VAL A 791 -7.00 42.15 5.35
N SER A 792 -8.28 42.08 5.75
CA SER A 792 -9.26 41.20 5.11
C SER A 792 -9.31 41.42 3.59
N GLY A 793 -9.28 40.34 2.83
CA GLY A 793 -9.28 40.37 1.36
C GLY A 793 -7.92 40.72 0.71
N ALA A 794 -6.85 40.86 1.49
CA ALA A 794 -5.52 41.10 0.92
C ALA A 794 -5.05 39.93 0.04
N LYS A 795 -4.44 40.28 -1.09
CA LYS A 795 -3.62 39.40 -1.94
C LYS A 795 -2.14 39.52 -1.56
N ILE A 796 -1.29 38.64 -2.08
CA ILE A 796 0.17 38.66 -1.88
C ILE A 796 0.76 40.05 -2.22
N SER A 797 0.26 40.70 -3.27
CA SER A 797 0.71 42.04 -3.69
C SER A 797 0.53 43.13 -2.63
N GLY A 798 -0.35 42.93 -1.64
CA GLY A 798 -0.60 43.87 -0.54
C GLY A 798 0.37 43.73 0.64
N ILE A 799 1.17 42.66 0.71
CA ILE A 799 2.05 42.36 1.85
C ILE A 799 3.13 43.42 2.08
N PRO A 800 3.83 43.97 1.06
CA PRO A 800 4.83 45.01 1.28
C PRO A 800 4.29 46.22 2.05
N GLY A 801 3.01 46.59 1.83
CA GLY A 801 2.35 47.66 2.59
C GLY A 801 2.09 47.30 4.05
N GLN A 802 1.71 46.05 4.33
CA GLN A 802 1.54 45.57 5.71
C GLN A 802 2.87 45.51 6.46
N VAL A 803 3.95 45.06 5.79
CA VAL A 803 5.30 44.97 6.36
C VAL A 803 5.83 46.35 6.76
N ARG A 804 5.72 47.36 5.89
CA ARG A 804 6.16 48.73 6.22
C ARG A 804 5.44 49.27 7.45
N ARG A 805 4.11 49.15 7.49
CA ARG A 805 3.31 49.55 8.65
C ARG A 805 3.72 48.82 9.91
N LEU A 806 4.00 47.53 9.83
CA LEU A 806 4.46 46.75 10.97
C LEU A 806 5.78 47.29 11.52
N ILE A 807 6.77 47.48 10.65
CA ILE A 807 8.09 48.01 11.03
C ILE A 807 7.95 49.38 11.69
N ASP A 808 7.19 50.30 11.09
CA ASP A 808 6.98 51.64 11.62
C ASP A 808 6.26 51.60 12.97
N THR A 809 5.27 50.72 13.12
CA THR A 809 4.52 50.57 14.37
C THR A 809 5.42 50.04 15.48
N ILE A 810 6.25 49.02 15.23
CA ILE A 810 7.16 48.47 16.25
C ILE A 810 8.23 49.50 16.61
N LYS A 811 8.81 50.22 15.63
CA LYS A 811 9.81 51.27 15.89
C LYS A 811 9.29 52.40 16.78
N ASN A 812 8.02 52.76 16.61
CA ASN A 812 7.39 53.85 17.35
C ASN A 812 6.79 53.40 18.70
N ASP A 813 6.78 52.10 19.00
CA ASP A 813 6.28 51.58 20.26
C ASP A 813 7.38 51.63 21.33
N SER A 814 7.28 52.62 22.23
CA SER A 814 8.23 52.80 23.34
C SER A 814 8.35 51.61 24.29
N SER A 815 7.41 50.66 24.25
CA SER A 815 7.49 49.45 25.05
C SER A 815 8.42 48.40 24.41
N VAL A 816 8.77 48.49 23.12
CA VAL A 816 9.60 47.49 22.44
C VAL A 816 11.02 48.01 22.25
N ASP A 817 12.02 47.23 22.66
CA ASP A 817 13.38 47.47 22.20
C ASP A 817 13.50 46.97 20.76
N PHE A 818 13.38 47.89 19.79
CA PHE A 818 13.38 47.56 18.38
C PHE A 818 14.65 46.83 17.93
N GLN A 819 15.80 47.08 18.55
CA GLN A 819 17.07 46.44 18.17
C GLN A 819 17.27 45.11 18.90
N ASN A 820 16.96 45.05 20.19
CA ASN A 820 17.40 43.94 21.04
C ASN A 820 16.32 42.91 21.41
N ASP A 821 15.03 43.23 21.28
CA ASP A 821 13.98 42.27 21.62
C ASP A 821 13.80 41.20 20.52
N TRP A 822 13.61 39.93 20.87
CA TRP A 822 13.23 38.93 19.87
C TRP A 822 11.76 39.07 19.46
N LYS A 823 11.52 39.10 18.15
CA LYS A 823 10.20 39.24 17.53
C LYS A 823 9.83 37.99 16.75
N LEU A 824 8.67 37.41 17.04
CA LEU A 824 8.04 36.36 16.22
C LEU A 824 7.02 37.00 15.29
N VAL A 825 7.19 36.86 13.98
CA VAL A 825 6.29 37.43 12.97
C VAL A 825 5.65 36.30 12.18
N THR A 826 4.32 36.24 12.19
CA THR A 826 3.55 35.28 11.39
C THR A 826 3.03 35.94 10.11
N LEU A 827 3.29 35.33 8.96
CA LEU A 827 2.75 35.75 7.66
C LEU A 827 1.88 34.64 7.08
N PHE A 828 0.59 34.92 6.85
CA PHE A 828 -0.34 33.99 6.23
C PHE A 828 -1.11 34.69 5.10
N ILE A 829 -0.88 34.29 3.85
CA ILE A 829 -1.41 34.97 2.66
C ILE A 829 -1.45 34.01 1.46
N GLY A 830 -2.23 34.31 0.44
CA GLY A 830 -2.27 33.57 -0.84
C GLY A 830 -3.62 32.93 -1.14
N GLY A 831 -4.48 32.73 -0.13
CA GLY A 831 -5.82 32.16 -0.33
C GLY A 831 -6.68 33.00 -1.28
N ASN A 832 -6.67 34.33 -1.11
CA ASN A 832 -7.41 35.24 -2.00
C ASN A 832 -6.91 35.23 -3.44
N ASP A 833 -5.60 35.04 -3.64
CA ASP A 833 -4.99 34.92 -4.96
C ASP A 833 -5.53 33.67 -5.69
N LEU A 834 -5.60 32.53 -4.99
CA LEU A 834 -6.21 31.29 -5.51
C LEU A 834 -7.72 31.43 -5.76
N CYS A 835 -8.47 32.00 -4.81
CA CYS A 835 -9.93 32.17 -4.94
C CYS A 835 -10.32 33.09 -6.10
N GLN A 836 -9.44 34.01 -6.50
CA GLN A 836 -9.70 34.95 -7.59
C GLN A 836 -8.99 34.59 -8.91
N TYR A 837 -8.23 33.49 -8.93
CA TYR A 837 -7.49 33.03 -10.09
C TYR A 837 -8.35 32.93 -11.36
N CYS A 838 -9.58 32.44 -11.25
CA CYS A 838 -10.50 32.31 -12.39
C CYS A 838 -11.00 33.66 -12.94
N ASN A 839 -11.11 34.69 -12.09
CA ASN A 839 -11.54 36.02 -12.50
C ASN A 839 -10.41 36.79 -13.22
N ASP A 840 -9.15 36.49 -12.88
CA ASP A 840 -7.98 37.13 -13.47
C ASP A 840 -7.67 36.58 -14.90
N ARG A 841 -8.19 35.40 -15.29
CA ARG A 841 -8.05 34.82 -16.66
C ARG A 841 -8.70 35.66 -17.77
N VAL A 842 -9.81 36.35 -17.49
CA VAL A 842 -10.48 37.22 -18.48
C VAL A 842 -9.61 38.42 -18.86
N SER A 843 -8.70 38.83 -17.96
CA SER A 843 -7.72 39.90 -18.18
C SER A 843 -6.48 39.43 -18.94
N CYS A 844 -6.04 38.18 -18.74
CA CYS A 844 -4.91 37.58 -19.45
C CYS A 844 -5.24 37.19 -20.90
N LEU A 845 -6.48 36.78 -21.20
CA LEU A 845 -6.92 36.49 -22.57
C LEU A 845 -6.88 37.71 -23.51
N LYS A 846 -6.90 38.94 -22.97
CA LYS A 846 -6.76 40.17 -23.77
C LYS A 846 -5.31 40.54 -24.11
N LYS A 847 -4.31 39.94 -23.45
CA LYS A 847 -2.89 40.18 -23.76
C LYS A 847 -2.29 39.18 -24.75
N SER A 848 -2.88 37.98 -24.90
CA SER A 848 -2.38 36.99 -25.87
C SER A 848 -2.84 37.24 -27.32
N SER A 849 -3.66 38.26 -27.57
CA SER A 849 -4.13 38.63 -28.91
C SER A 849 -3.32 39.73 -29.59
N GLN A 850 -2.19 40.17 -28.98
CA GLN A 850 -1.29 41.17 -29.57
C GLN A 850 0.13 40.68 -29.87
N GLU A 851 0.47 39.41 -29.60
CA GLU A 851 1.83 38.86 -29.85
C GLU A 851 1.91 37.81 -30.98
N THR A 852 0.86 37.66 -31.79
CA THR A 852 0.91 36.86 -33.03
C THR A 852 0.59 37.70 -34.26
N GLN A 853 1.52 38.59 -34.62
CA GLN A 853 1.70 39.05 -36.00
C GLN A 853 3.18 38.87 -36.34
N GLY A 854 3.51 37.67 -36.84
CA GLY A 854 4.76 37.40 -37.53
C GLY A 854 4.57 37.60 -39.02
N ASP A 855 5.52 38.26 -39.67
CA ASP A 855 5.58 38.54 -41.10
C ASP A 855 5.59 37.26 -41.97
N PRO A 856 5.09 37.32 -43.22
CA PRO A 856 4.90 36.16 -44.08
C PRO A 856 6.14 35.83 -44.93
N LEU A 857 6.44 34.53 -45.06
CA LEU A 857 7.32 33.99 -46.10
C LEU A 857 6.53 33.04 -47.00
N ASP A 858 6.28 33.53 -48.21
CA ASP A 858 6.49 32.88 -49.52
C ASP A 858 6.23 31.36 -49.64
N GLU A 859 5.12 30.97 -50.28
CA GLU A 859 5.06 29.76 -51.11
C GLU A 859 4.27 30.03 -52.40
N GLY A 860 4.90 29.71 -53.52
CA GLY A 860 4.41 29.94 -54.86
C GLY A 860 3.46 28.85 -55.38
N HIS A 861 2.62 29.31 -56.32
CA HIS A 861 2.04 28.59 -57.45
C HIS A 861 1.35 27.23 -57.21
N PHE A 862 0.03 27.19 -57.41
CA PHE A 862 -0.56 26.47 -58.56
C PHE A 862 -1.99 26.94 -58.84
N GLN A 863 -2.32 27.00 -60.13
CA GLN A 863 -3.51 27.60 -60.73
C GLN A 863 -4.80 26.79 -60.60
N SER A 864 -5.89 27.53 -60.76
CA SER A 864 -7.31 27.21 -60.89
C SER A 864 -7.72 26.12 -61.90
N ALA A 865 -8.76 25.35 -61.56
CA ALA A 865 -9.88 25.01 -62.45
C ALA A 865 -11.12 24.53 -61.62
N PRO A 866 -12.38 24.84 -62.03
CA PRO A 866 -13.58 24.55 -61.23
C PRO A 866 -14.44 23.41 -61.86
N PRO A 867 -15.66 23.12 -61.35
CA PRO A 867 -16.07 21.83 -60.80
C PRO A 867 -16.69 20.83 -61.80
N GLN A 868 -16.71 19.55 -61.41
CA GLN A 868 -17.81 18.61 -61.64
C GLN A 868 -18.07 17.81 -60.36
#